data_AF-A0A645ALL7-F1
#
_entry.id   AF-A0A645ALL7-F1
#
_cell.length_a   1.000
_cell.length_b   1.000
_cell.length_c   1.000
_cell.angle_alpha   90.00
_cell.angle_beta   90.00
_cell.angle_gamma   90.00
#
_symmetry.space_group_name_H-M   'P 1'
#
loop_
_entity.id
_entity.type
_entity.pdbx_description
1 polymer ?
#
loop_
_entity_poly.entity_id
_entity_poly.type
_entity_poly.pdbx_seq_one_letter_code
_entity_poly.pdbx_strand_id
1 'polypeptide(L)'
;MVKATLDNGTVTFTDQQGAGNSVTITDATGKLKGTLGIDPSAKASSFTMPDAASLVDTTGTVGKYLSGKTFSMTVDGKTKTITMPTYSVDASASDAEKETARTKFISDLNDSVKSAFGTSVQVSLATKKDADGNEILNDDGTPIKYIQFTGQLGSAISISATDAVGKALGLGGSIATSYLNTGKTLGELLTLTVATDSAAEKLGGITGTALKSTTAITLNKDTGRYYDADGNLTDKDGNRLGRDGKQLYGYEFEISGKTLTFTRDTAMESVLTAVNSNSMGLTANFSKTTNMFQLSTQETGTANQIEINDTITGSSTTNLAALLFGAVQKEDGSEKIVAAKGKYTAGTDAILSMKVNGVTMENVKRMDNNFDVDGLSVTLKGTFGDYTEDVKDAEGNVTTLGTLLPGTEAVSFTTTADSDKIVSTITDMVKDLNDILKSVHDAYSTTPNYKTDKSRYEPLTDDDKEGMSDSEIEKYEEKAKQGILFNDSDLSSLYSKLISAITPGGSATGALSKIGISTSYSDGVTSVKVDEDALRDALSNDPDSVRDAFTSTTGSSGLMVNVSKVVSSYAATTGSTKGILVQKAGSIYSPLSLLSNSLQDQIDNYDDDITKWQDKLSDKVDYYTKMFTRLETLTNSMNSQSSLISGMMGS
;
A
#
# COMPACT_ATOMS: atom_id res chain seq x y z
N MET A 1 6.91 20.53 40.34
CA MET A 1 5.70 20.43 39.47
C MET A 1 4.67 21.42 40.02
N VAL A 2 3.89 22.11 39.20
CA VAL A 2 2.91 23.09 39.68
C VAL A 2 1.53 22.43 39.81
N LYS A 3 0.92 22.50 40.99
CA LYS A 3 -0.47 22.09 41.25
C LYS A 3 -1.37 23.31 41.24
N ALA A 4 -2.41 23.30 40.41
CA ALA A 4 -3.48 24.28 40.46
C ALA A 4 -4.65 23.73 41.27
N THR A 5 -5.20 24.53 42.19
CA THR A 5 -6.42 24.20 42.94
C THR A 5 -7.44 25.31 42.78
N LEU A 6 -8.70 24.95 42.55
CA LEU A 6 -9.82 25.87 42.51
C LEU A 6 -10.60 25.74 43.83
N ASP A 7 -10.68 26.83 44.60
CA ASP A 7 -11.48 26.91 45.82
C ASP A 7 -12.25 28.24 45.84
N ASN A 8 -13.58 28.16 46.00
CA ASN A 8 -14.49 29.32 46.02
C ASN A 8 -14.24 30.37 44.91
N GLY A 9 -13.92 29.91 43.69
CA GLY A 9 -13.65 30.79 42.54
C GLY A 9 -12.22 31.31 42.45
N THR A 10 -11.36 31.07 43.43
CA THR A 10 -9.94 31.42 43.37
C THR A 10 -9.10 30.25 42.89
N VAL A 11 -8.35 30.47 41.81
CA VAL A 11 -7.34 29.53 41.31
C VAL A 11 -6.03 29.85 41.99
N THR A 12 -5.47 28.87 42.71
CA THR A 12 -4.18 28.99 43.40
C THR A 12 -3.18 28.00 42.82
N PHE A 13 -1.97 28.47 42.50
CA PHE A 13 -0.86 27.66 42.04
C PHE A 13 0.13 27.41 43.18
N THR A 14 0.45 26.13 43.41
CA THR A 14 1.34 25.69 44.49
C THR A 14 2.36 24.69 43.97
N ASP A 15 3.46 24.48 44.69
CA ASP A 15 4.40 23.41 44.39
C ASP A 15 3.82 22.05 44.77
N GLN A 16 3.56 21.19 43.78
CA GLN A 16 3.00 19.86 43.94
C GLN A 16 3.89 18.93 44.77
N GLN A 17 5.21 19.16 44.78
CA GLN A 17 6.16 18.29 45.46
C GLN A 17 6.43 18.70 46.91
N GLY A 18 5.82 19.80 47.39
CA GLY A 18 6.00 20.26 48.77
C GLY A 18 7.43 20.67 49.11
N ALA A 19 8.27 20.93 48.11
CA ALA A 19 9.70 21.22 48.27
C ALA A 19 10.00 22.70 48.62
N GLY A 20 8.97 23.49 48.92
CA GLY A 20 9.10 24.90 49.29
C GLY A 20 9.37 25.85 48.13
N ASN A 21 9.19 25.42 46.88
CA ASN A 21 9.38 26.28 45.71
C ASN A 21 8.28 27.34 45.60
N SER A 22 8.65 28.59 45.31
CA SER A 22 7.70 29.67 45.03
C SER A 22 7.14 29.55 43.61
N VAL A 23 5.82 29.55 43.47
CA VAL A 23 5.12 29.56 42.17
C VAL A 23 4.42 30.90 42.00
N THR A 24 4.71 31.62 40.92
CA THR A 24 4.16 32.97 40.66
C THR A 24 3.71 33.10 39.22
N ILE A 25 2.64 33.84 38.98
CA ILE A 25 2.13 34.17 37.65
C ILE A 25 2.96 35.33 37.10
N THR A 26 3.74 35.07 36.06
CA THR A 26 4.72 36.05 35.54
C THR A 26 4.21 36.87 34.36
N ASP A 27 3.14 36.46 33.68
CA ASP A 27 2.50 37.25 32.63
C ASP A 27 1.07 36.76 32.31
N ALA A 28 0.28 37.63 31.68
CA ALA A 28 -0.99 37.32 31.02
C ALA A 28 -1.18 38.25 29.81
N THR A 29 -1.78 37.77 28.73
CA THR A 29 -1.87 38.52 27.47
C THR A 29 -3.29 38.95 27.11
N GLY A 30 -3.42 40.07 26.40
CA GLY A 30 -4.69 40.55 25.83
C GLY A 30 -5.75 40.95 26.86
N LYS A 31 -7.03 40.82 26.48
CA LYS A 31 -8.17 41.11 27.37
C LYS A 31 -8.18 40.23 28.63
N LEU A 32 -7.60 39.02 28.55
CA LEU A 32 -7.52 38.08 29.66
C LEU A 32 -6.76 38.65 30.87
N LYS A 33 -5.70 39.43 30.63
CA LYS A 33 -4.95 40.14 31.69
C LYS A 33 -5.84 41.08 32.49
N GLY A 34 -6.64 41.89 31.78
CA GLY A 34 -7.56 42.85 32.38
C GLY A 34 -8.74 42.17 33.07
N THR A 35 -9.35 41.18 32.42
CA THR A 35 -10.52 40.46 32.95
C THR A 35 -10.18 39.65 34.20
N LEU A 36 -9.02 38.99 34.25
CA LEU A 36 -8.59 38.22 35.42
C LEU A 36 -7.87 39.08 36.48
N GLY A 37 -7.72 40.39 36.24
CA GLY A 37 -7.02 41.30 37.15
C GLY A 37 -5.57 40.91 37.43
N ILE A 38 -4.90 40.24 36.48
CA ILE A 38 -3.53 39.75 36.68
C ILE A 38 -2.55 40.91 36.53
N ASP A 39 -1.88 41.24 37.63
CA ASP A 39 -0.73 42.13 37.67
C ASP A 39 0.57 41.31 37.78
N PRO A 40 1.35 41.16 36.69
CA PRO A 40 2.64 40.48 36.70
C PRO A 40 3.64 41.04 37.72
N SER A 41 3.51 42.33 38.05
CA SER A 41 4.39 43.04 38.99
C SER A 41 4.17 42.58 40.43
N ALA A 42 2.97 42.09 40.74
CA ALA A 42 2.57 41.65 42.07
C ALA A 42 3.11 40.25 42.44
N LYS A 43 3.68 39.50 41.49
CA LYS A 43 4.18 38.12 41.68
C LYS A 43 3.16 37.21 42.39
N ALA A 44 1.87 37.39 42.09
CA ALA A 44 0.81 36.63 42.73
C ALA A 44 0.88 35.14 42.34
N SER A 45 0.56 34.26 43.28
CA SER A 45 0.43 32.81 43.05
C SER A 45 -1.03 32.38 42.82
N SER A 46 -1.97 33.33 42.86
CA SER A 46 -3.40 33.07 42.73
C SER A 46 -4.10 34.22 42.03
N PHE A 47 -5.24 33.91 41.40
CA PHE A 47 -6.19 34.91 40.91
C PHE A 47 -7.61 34.42 41.14
N THR A 48 -8.55 35.36 41.29
CA THR A 48 -9.97 35.03 41.42
C THR A 48 -10.62 35.06 40.05
N MET A 49 -11.28 33.96 39.67
CA MET A 49 -12.14 33.92 38.51
C MET A 49 -13.32 34.86 38.75
N PRO A 50 -13.48 35.91 37.95
CA PRO A 50 -14.65 36.75 38.05
C PRO A 50 -15.89 35.98 37.54
N ASP A 51 -17.09 36.49 37.82
CA ASP A 51 -18.35 35.82 37.42
C ASP A 51 -18.37 35.50 35.92
N ALA A 52 -19.02 34.39 35.53
CA ALA A 52 -19.04 33.90 34.15
C ALA A 52 -19.52 34.98 33.15
N ALA A 53 -20.43 35.86 33.57
CA ALA A 53 -20.92 36.98 32.77
C ALA A 53 -19.84 38.03 32.43
N SER A 54 -18.79 38.15 33.24
CA SER A 54 -17.69 39.11 33.03
C SER A 54 -16.53 38.56 32.16
N LEU A 55 -16.49 37.24 31.96
CA LEU A 55 -15.55 36.56 31.07
C LEU A 55 -16.00 36.58 29.61
N VAL A 56 -17.27 36.94 29.35
CA VAL A 56 -17.89 36.95 28.03
C VAL A 56 -18.14 38.39 27.59
N ASP A 57 -17.55 38.80 26.46
CA ASP A 57 -17.87 40.08 25.83
C ASP A 57 -19.20 39.95 25.06
N THR A 58 -20.30 40.34 25.70
CA THR A 58 -21.65 40.32 25.11
C THR A 58 -21.92 41.51 24.18
N THR A 59 -20.97 42.46 24.06
CA THR A 59 -21.12 43.66 23.23
C THR A 59 -20.58 43.49 21.81
N GLY A 60 -19.83 42.41 21.55
CA GLY A 60 -19.29 42.07 20.24
C GLY A 60 -20.30 41.37 19.33
N THR A 61 -20.47 41.86 18.10
CA THR A 61 -21.25 41.15 17.08
C THR A 61 -20.43 40.03 16.43
N VAL A 62 -21.10 38.99 15.93
CA VAL A 62 -20.46 37.91 15.17
C VAL A 62 -19.70 38.46 13.95
N GLY A 63 -20.23 39.47 13.26
CA GLY A 63 -19.55 40.14 12.15
C GLY A 63 -18.22 40.79 12.57
N LYS A 64 -18.19 41.49 13.71
CA LYS A 64 -16.95 42.09 14.26
C LYS A 64 -15.93 41.01 14.64
N TYR A 65 -16.39 39.89 15.18
CA TYR A 65 -15.51 38.74 15.45
C TYR A 65 -14.94 38.14 14.17
N LEU A 66 -15.75 37.94 13.13
CA LEU A 66 -15.30 37.34 11.88
C LEU A 66 -14.37 38.25 11.06
N SER A 67 -14.42 39.57 11.25
CA SER A 67 -13.65 40.56 10.49
C SER A 67 -12.15 40.26 10.47
N GLY A 68 -11.56 40.16 9.27
CA GLY A 68 -10.13 39.90 9.07
C GLY A 68 -9.68 38.46 9.38
N LYS A 69 -10.57 37.59 9.88
CA LYS A 69 -10.29 36.16 10.00
C LYS A 69 -10.36 35.49 8.64
N THR A 70 -9.80 34.29 8.53
CA THR A 70 -9.75 33.55 7.27
C THR A 70 -10.44 32.21 7.38
N PHE A 71 -10.88 31.69 6.23
CA PHE A 71 -11.27 30.30 6.04
C PHE A 71 -10.71 29.80 4.72
N SER A 72 -10.50 28.50 4.61
CA SER A 72 -10.18 27.86 3.35
C SER A 72 -11.45 27.34 2.71
N MET A 73 -11.59 27.57 1.41
CA MET A 73 -12.67 27.07 0.60
C MET A 73 -12.07 26.22 -0.51
N THR A 74 -12.65 25.05 -0.76
CA THR A 74 -12.31 24.18 -1.88
C THR A 74 -13.52 24.05 -2.77
N VAL A 75 -13.35 24.33 -4.05
CA VAL A 75 -14.38 24.18 -5.08
C VAL A 75 -13.79 23.30 -6.17
N ASP A 76 -14.41 22.15 -6.43
CA ASP A 76 -14.02 21.22 -7.51
C ASP A 76 -12.52 20.87 -7.48
N GLY A 77 -11.99 20.63 -6.27
CA GLY A 77 -10.60 20.25 -6.02
C GLY A 77 -9.61 21.42 -5.92
N LYS A 78 -10.01 22.66 -6.18
CA LYS A 78 -9.15 23.85 -6.05
C LYS A 78 -9.39 24.53 -4.71
N THR A 79 -8.34 24.67 -3.91
CA THR A 79 -8.43 25.33 -2.58
C THR A 79 -7.91 26.76 -2.63
N LYS A 80 -8.63 27.70 -2.03
CA LYS A 80 -8.23 29.10 -1.82
C LYS A 80 -8.55 29.53 -0.40
N THR A 81 -7.71 30.38 0.16
CA THR A 81 -7.97 31.05 1.44
C THR A 81 -8.74 32.34 1.18
N ILE A 82 -9.87 32.50 1.85
CA ILE A 82 -10.71 33.70 1.78
C ILE A 82 -10.59 34.44 3.10
N THR A 83 -10.30 35.74 3.01
CA THR A 83 -10.28 36.64 4.17
C THR A 83 -11.66 37.29 4.31
N MET A 84 -12.21 37.26 5.52
CA MET A 84 -13.48 37.87 5.83
C MET A 84 -13.39 39.40 5.69
N PRO A 85 -14.37 40.04 5.02
CA PRO A 85 -14.44 41.50 4.93
C PRO A 85 -14.53 42.15 6.31
N THR A 86 -14.23 43.44 6.36
CA THR A 86 -14.38 44.22 7.59
C THR A 86 -15.87 44.48 7.86
N TYR A 87 -16.34 44.13 9.05
CA TYR A 87 -17.64 44.50 9.57
C TYR A 87 -17.46 45.59 10.64
N SER A 88 -17.91 46.80 10.34
CA SER A 88 -17.76 47.95 11.23
C SER A 88 -19.11 48.65 11.44
N VAL A 89 -19.84 48.21 12.46
CA VAL A 89 -21.04 48.87 12.99
C VAL A 89 -21.06 48.76 14.51
N ASP A 90 -21.49 49.83 15.19
CA ASP A 90 -21.65 49.85 16.65
C ASP A 90 -22.84 48.98 17.07
N ALA A 91 -22.75 48.33 18.24
CA ALA A 91 -23.86 47.61 18.84
C ALA A 91 -25.06 48.53 19.12
N SER A 92 -24.82 49.83 19.38
CA SER A 92 -25.87 50.84 19.60
C SER A 92 -26.49 51.42 18.33
N ALA A 93 -26.03 51.00 17.14
CA ALA A 93 -26.57 51.50 15.87
C ALA A 93 -28.03 51.07 15.65
N SER A 94 -28.76 51.82 14.83
CA SER A 94 -30.15 51.49 14.44
C SER A 94 -30.23 50.20 13.62
N ASP A 95 -31.40 49.56 13.61
CA ASP A 95 -31.60 48.31 12.85
C ASP A 95 -31.37 48.48 11.35
N ALA A 96 -31.68 49.66 10.79
CA ALA A 96 -31.43 49.99 9.39
C ALA A 96 -29.93 50.10 9.05
N GLU A 97 -29.13 50.68 9.96
CA GLU A 97 -27.67 50.75 9.81
C GLU A 97 -27.03 49.36 9.94
N LYS A 98 -27.49 48.56 10.90
CA LYS A 98 -27.08 47.17 11.07
C LYS A 98 -27.38 46.33 9.82
N GLU A 99 -28.56 46.50 9.22
CA GLU A 99 -28.94 45.79 7.98
C GLU A 99 -28.10 46.23 6.78
N THR A 100 -27.81 47.52 6.66
CA THR A 100 -26.94 48.06 5.61
C THR A 100 -25.53 47.47 5.73
N ALA A 101 -24.97 47.43 6.94
CA ALA A 101 -23.65 46.84 7.20
C ALA A 101 -23.62 45.32 6.93
N ARG A 102 -24.68 44.60 7.30
CA ARG A 102 -24.83 43.16 6.98
C ARG A 102 -24.84 42.93 5.47
N THR A 103 -25.65 43.70 4.74
CA THR A 103 -25.76 43.59 3.27
C THR A 103 -24.42 43.88 2.59
N LYS A 104 -23.72 44.94 3.04
CA LYS A 104 -22.39 45.27 2.53
C LYS A 104 -21.36 44.17 2.80
N PHE A 105 -21.34 43.62 4.01
CA PHE A 105 -20.43 42.53 4.37
C PHE A 105 -20.63 41.30 3.47
N ILE A 106 -21.88 40.91 3.21
CA ILE A 106 -22.19 39.76 2.34
C ILE A 106 -21.81 40.07 0.89
N SER A 107 -22.04 41.29 0.40
CA SER A 107 -21.60 41.71 -0.93
C SER A 107 -20.08 41.62 -1.08
N ASP A 108 -19.32 42.19 -0.14
CA ASP A 108 -17.86 42.18 -0.16
C ASP A 108 -17.30 40.75 -0.05
N LEU A 109 -17.97 39.87 0.71
CA LEU A 109 -17.61 38.46 0.83
C LEU A 109 -17.88 37.71 -0.49
N ASN A 110 -19.02 37.98 -1.13
CA ASN A 110 -19.35 37.43 -2.44
C ASN A 110 -18.34 37.86 -3.51
N ASP A 111 -17.90 39.12 -3.50
CA ASP A 111 -16.88 39.62 -4.43
C ASP A 111 -15.52 38.97 -4.19
N SER A 112 -15.17 38.70 -2.92
CA SER A 112 -13.95 37.97 -2.55
C SER A 112 -13.99 36.52 -3.05
N VAL A 113 -15.13 35.83 -2.89
CA VAL A 113 -15.33 34.45 -3.38
C VAL A 113 -15.33 34.41 -4.92
N LYS A 114 -16.01 35.35 -5.58
CA LYS A 114 -16.02 35.47 -7.05
C LYS A 114 -14.63 35.74 -7.61
N SER A 115 -13.84 36.56 -6.92
CA SER A 115 -12.45 36.81 -7.32
C SER A 115 -11.58 35.56 -7.20
N ALA A 116 -11.89 34.68 -6.25
CA ALA A 116 -11.16 33.44 -6.02
C ALA A 116 -11.56 32.28 -6.94
N PHE A 117 -12.86 32.16 -7.27
CA PHE A 117 -13.43 30.98 -7.95
C PHE A 117 -14.25 31.29 -9.21
N GLY A 118 -14.46 32.56 -9.56
CA GLY A 118 -15.33 32.98 -10.66
C GLY A 118 -16.81 32.98 -10.26
N THR A 119 -17.70 32.97 -11.26
CA THR A 119 -19.16 33.05 -11.06
C THR A 119 -19.83 31.71 -10.75
N SER A 120 -19.06 30.62 -10.71
CA SER A 120 -19.57 29.26 -10.41
C SER A 120 -20.02 29.10 -8.96
N VAL A 121 -19.59 29.99 -8.07
CA VAL A 121 -19.97 30.02 -6.66
C VAL A 121 -20.41 31.42 -6.26
N GLN A 122 -21.48 31.48 -5.47
CA GLN A 122 -22.06 32.72 -4.98
C GLN A 122 -22.29 32.65 -3.47
N VAL A 123 -22.18 33.80 -2.83
CA VAL A 123 -22.50 33.99 -1.42
C VAL A 123 -23.71 34.90 -1.30
N SER A 124 -24.68 34.49 -0.51
CA SER A 124 -25.89 35.26 -0.22
C SER A 124 -26.30 35.12 1.24
N LEU A 125 -27.30 35.90 1.64
CA LEU A 125 -27.96 35.77 2.93
C LEU A 125 -29.30 35.07 2.72
N ALA A 126 -29.52 33.95 3.40
CA ALA A 126 -30.73 33.14 3.30
C ALA A 126 -31.47 33.10 4.66
N THR A 127 -32.78 32.84 4.62
CA THR A 127 -33.59 32.64 5.83
C THR A 127 -33.75 31.15 6.10
N LYS A 128 -33.61 30.75 7.37
CA LYS A 128 -33.75 29.36 7.79
C LYS A 128 -35.21 28.96 7.72
N LYS A 129 -35.48 27.80 7.13
CA LYS A 129 -36.83 27.25 7.00
C LYS A 129 -36.94 25.88 7.66
N ASP A 130 -38.13 25.54 8.14
CA ASP A 130 -38.45 24.18 8.59
C ASP A 130 -38.68 23.23 7.39
N ALA A 131 -39.01 21.97 7.68
CA ALA A 131 -39.26 20.95 6.65
C ALA A 131 -40.48 21.27 5.77
N ASP A 132 -41.41 22.08 6.26
CA ASP A 132 -42.64 22.49 5.58
C ASP A 132 -42.47 23.82 4.82
N GLY A 133 -41.29 24.45 4.92
CA GLY A 133 -40.94 25.68 4.21
C GLY A 133 -41.28 26.97 4.96
N ASN A 134 -41.74 26.91 6.21
CA ASN A 134 -41.98 28.08 7.04
C ASN A 134 -40.68 28.65 7.60
N GLU A 135 -40.61 29.96 7.77
CA GLU A 135 -39.42 30.60 8.35
C GLU A 135 -39.27 30.26 9.83
N ILE A 136 -38.07 29.88 10.23
CA ILE A 136 -37.72 29.69 11.63
C ILE A 136 -37.34 31.07 12.20
N LEU A 137 -38.01 31.45 13.28
CA LEU A 137 -37.87 32.76 13.90
C LEU A 137 -36.92 32.72 15.11
N ASN A 138 -36.26 33.84 15.37
CA ASN A 138 -35.59 34.14 16.64
C ASN A 138 -36.64 34.40 17.73
N ASP A 139 -36.19 34.46 18.99
CA ASP A 139 -37.05 34.78 20.14
C ASP A 139 -37.73 36.15 20.02
N ASP A 140 -37.17 37.07 19.23
CA ASP A 140 -37.72 38.39 18.93
C ASP A 140 -38.75 38.40 17.76
N GLY A 141 -39.06 37.24 17.19
CA GLY A 141 -40.01 37.09 16.08
C GLY A 141 -39.43 37.38 14.69
N THR A 142 -38.14 37.71 14.57
CA THR A 142 -37.49 37.92 13.26
C THR A 142 -36.97 36.62 12.65
N PRO A 143 -36.92 36.45 11.31
CA PRO A 143 -36.37 35.25 10.68
C PRO A 143 -34.88 35.04 10.98
N ILE A 144 -34.50 33.80 11.29
CA ILE A 144 -33.09 33.42 11.44
C ILE A 144 -32.41 33.49 10.06
N LYS A 145 -31.44 34.38 9.91
CA LYS A 145 -30.64 34.52 8.68
C LYS A 145 -29.30 33.80 8.80
N TYR A 146 -28.83 33.20 7.72
CA TYR A 146 -27.52 32.55 7.64
C TYR A 146 -26.82 32.83 6.31
N ILE A 147 -25.49 32.69 6.30
CA ILE A 147 -24.68 32.84 5.09
C ILE A 147 -24.84 31.56 4.26
N GLN A 148 -25.32 31.71 3.04
CA GLN A 148 -25.46 30.61 2.08
C GLN A 148 -24.37 30.70 1.03
N PHE A 149 -23.67 29.58 0.83
CA PHE A 149 -22.75 29.37 -0.28
C PHE A 149 -23.43 28.46 -1.29
N THR A 150 -23.59 28.93 -2.53
CA THR A 150 -24.27 28.20 -3.59
C THR A 150 -23.34 28.00 -4.77
N GLY A 151 -23.13 26.74 -5.16
CA GLY A 151 -22.44 26.37 -6.39
C GLY A 151 -23.41 26.05 -7.51
N GLN A 152 -22.91 25.97 -8.74
CA GLN A 152 -23.64 25.36 -9.85
C GLN A 152 -23.90 23.86 -9.61
N LEU A 153 -24.90 23.30 -10.28
CA LEU A 153 -25.20 21.87 -10.21
C LEU A 153 -23.96 21.06 -10.63
N GLY A 154 -23.60 20.07 -9.80
CA GLY A 154 -22.40 19.24 -9.99
C GLY A 154 -21.13 19.76 -9.30
N SER A 155 -21.13 20.99 -8.77
CA SER A 155 -19.98 21.50 -8.02
C SER A 155 -19.92 20.96 -6.59
N ALA A 156 -18.73 20.50 -6.20
CA ALA A 156 -18.41 20.03 -4.87
C ALA A 156 -17.68 21.14 -4.09
N ILE A 157 -18.34 21.66 -3.05
CA ILE A 157 -17.82 22.73 -2.21
C ILE A 157 -17.49 22.16 -0.84
N SER A 158 -16.31 22.47 -0.32
CA SER A 158 -15.98 22.28 1.10
C SER A 158 -15.37 23.55 1.69
N ILE A 159 -15.81 23.91 2.89
CA ILE A 159 -15.29 25.05 3.65
C ILE A 159 -14.66 24.50 4.91
N SER A 160 -13.43 24.92 5.20
CA SER A 160 -12.72 24.60 6.43
C SER A 160 -12.23 25.86 7.13
N ALA A 161 -12.49 25.97 8.42
CA ALA A 161 -12.07 27.06 9.28
C ALA A 161 -11.64 26.51 10.65
N THR A 162 -11.09 27.37 11.51
CA THR A 162 -10.95 27.00 12.93
C THR A 162 -12.35 26.76 13.52
N ASP A 163 -12.47 25.86 14.51
CA ASP A 163 -13.78 25.50 15.08
C ASP A 163 -14.58 26.73 15.54
N ALA A 164 -13.92 27.70 16.18
CA ALA A 164 -14.55 28.94 16.61
C ALA A 164 -15.03 29.81 15.43
N VAL A 165 -14.29 29.87 14.32
CA VAL A 165 -14.68 30.63 13.13
C VAL A 165 -15.80 29.92 12.38
N GLY A 166 -15.71 28.61 12.20
CA GLY A 166 -16.74 27.82 11.52
C GLY A 166 -18.06 27.81 12.28
N LYS A 167 -18.04 27.73 13.62
CA LYS A 167 -19.23 27.93 14.47
C LYS A 167 -19.81 29.33 14.32
N ALA A 168 -18.97 30.37 14.33
CA ALA A 168 -19.40 31.74 14.11
C ALA A 168 -19.98 31.97 12.69
N LEU A 169 -19.55 31.19 11.70
CA LEU A 169 -20.11 31.19 10.35
C LEU A 169 -21.41 30.40 10.19
N GLY A 170 -21.83 29.66 11.22
CA GLY A 170 -22.99 28.79 11.15
C GLY A 170 -22.74 27.45 10.44
N LEU A 171 -21.48 27.03 10.30
CA LEU A 171 -21.10 25.75 9.67
C LEU A 171 -21.26 24.55 10.62
N GLY A 172 -21.52 24.78 11.90
CA GLY A 172 -21.66 23.74 12.92
C GLY A 172 -20.35 23.14 13.44
N GLY A 173 -19.19 23.59 12.93
CA GLY A 173 -17.87 23.11 13.34
C GLY A 173 -16.78 23.62 12.40
N SER A 174 -15.64 22.93 12.37
CA SER A 174 -14.48 23.31 11.56
C SER A 174 -14.65 23.04 10.07
N ILE A 175 -15.52 22.13 9.64
CA ILE A 175 -15.68 21.72 8.23
C ILE A 175 -17.17 21.63 7.87
N ALA A 176 -17.54 22.20 6.72
CA ALA A 176 -18.83 22.01 6.07
C ALA A 176 -18.65 21.68 4.59
N THR A 177 -19.57 20.89 4.05
CA THR A 177 -19.53 20.41 2.66
C THR A 177 -20.90 20.56 2.00
N SER A 178 -20.94 20.80 0.68
CA SER A 178 -22.18 20.79 -0.10
C SER A 178 -22.66 19.37 -0.45
N TYR A 179 -21.84 18.38 -0.15
CA TYR A 179 -22.07 16.95 -0.36
C TYR A 179 -22.00 16.21 0.99
N LEU A 180 -22.48 14.97 1.05
CA LEU A 180 -22.35 14.13 2.24
C LEU A 180 -20.88 13.96 2.66
N ASN A 181 -20.55 14.33 3.89
CA ASN A 181 -19.21 14.07 4.44
C ASN A 181 -19.13 12.64 4.97
N THR A 182 -18.50 11.74 4.20
CA THR A 182 -18.35 10.32 4.56
C THR A 182 -17.45 10.09 5.77
N GLY A 183 -16.62 11.07 6.16
CA GLY A 183 -15.79 10.99 7.35
C GLY A 183 -16.58 11.14 8.66
N LYS A 184 -17.83 11.63 8.59
CA LYS A 184 -18.71 11.70 9.76
C LYS A 184 -19.20 10.31 10.16
N THR A 185 -19.42 10.16 11.46
CA THR A 185 -20.00 8.95 12.06
C THR A 185 -21.48 8.82 11.75
N LEU A 186 -22.01 7.60 11.77
CA LEU A 186 -23.44 7.35 11.53
C LEU A 186 -24.30 8.10 12.54
N GLY A 187 -23.86 8.25 13.80
CA GLY A 187 -24.54 9.04 14.83
C GLY A 187 -24.57 10.55 14.57
N GLU A 188 -23.62 11.08 13.78
CA GLU A 188 -23.62 12.48 13.35
C GLU A 188 -24.44 12.71 12.08
N LEU A 189 -24.61 11.66 11.25
CA LEU A 189 -25.33 11.72 9.97
C LEU A 189 -26.81 11.37 10.10
N LEU A 190 -27.14 10.45 11.01
CA LEU A 190 -28.49 9.97 11.25
C LEU A 190 -29.00 10.51 12.60
N THR A 191 -30.32 10.64 12.74
CA THR A 191 -30.92 11.08 13.98
C THR A 191 -30.69 10.05 15.08
N LEU A 192 -29.88 10.41 16.07
CA LEU A 192 -29.65 9.61 17.27
C LEU A 192 -30.67 9.99 18.34
N THR A 193 -31.52 9.03 18.73
CA THR A 193 -32.39 9.17 19.89
C THR A 193 -31.80 8.35 21.03
N VAL A 194 -31.33 9.04 22.05
CA VAL A 194 -30.58 8.43 23.17
C VAL A 194 -31.51 7.58 24.02
N ALA A 195 -30.99 6.42 24.43
CA ALA A 195 -31.57 5.56 25.45
C ALA A 195 -31.92 6.36 26.73
N THR A 196 -33.14 6.19 27.24
CA THR A 196 -33.39 6.40 28.68
C THR A 196 -32.91 5.16 29.42
N ASP A 197 -32.87 5.18 30.76
CA ASP A 197 -32.46 4.03 31.59
C ASP A 197 -33.27 2.74 31.34
N SER A 198 -34.32 2.78 30.51
CA SER A 198 -35.19 1.62 30.20
C SER A 198 -35.45 1.39 28.70
N ALA A 199 -34.85 2.17 27.79
CA ALA A 199 -35.10 2.03 26.35
C ALA A 199 -33.78 1.98 25.57
N ALA A 200 -33.69 1.06 24.59
CA ALA A 200 -32.51 0.98 23.73
C ALA A 200 -32.35 2.23 22.85
N GLU A 201 -31.10 2.52 22.49
CA GLU A 201 -30.76 3.61 21.57
C GLU A 201 -31.41 3.40 20.20
N LYS A 202 -31.85 4.49 19.56
CA LYS A 202 -32.30 4.45 18.17
C LYS A 202 -31.43 5.30 17.26
N LEU A 203 -30.99 4.73 16.16
CA LEU A 203 -30.22 5.40 15.11
C LEU A 203 -31.04 5.43 13.83
N GLY A 204 -31.43 6.62 13.38
CA GLY A 204 -32.29 6.76 12.21
C GLY A 204 -33.63 6.02 12.34
N GLY A 205 -34.13 5.86 13.58
CA GLY A 205 -35.35 5.10 13.90
C GLY A 205 -35.15 3.61 14.15
N ILE A 206 -33.99 3.04 13.80
CA ILE A 206 -33.66 1.62 14.03
C ILE A 206 -33.30 1.44 15.50
N THR A 207 -33.89 0.45 16.16
CA THR A 207 -33.56 0.13 17.57
C THR A 207 -32.30 -0.72 17.62
N GLY A 208 -31.28 -0.26 18.33
CA GLY A 208 -30.00 -0.94 18.41
C GLY A 208 -29.97 -2.07 19.44
N THR A 209 -29.08 -3.03 19.25
CA THR A 209 -28.82 -4.13 20.18
C THR A 209 -27.61 -3.80 21.06
N ALA A 210 -27.75 -3.88 22.39
CA ALA A 210 -26.65 -3.55 23.30
C ALA A 210 -25.45 -4.47 23.07
N LEU A 211 -24.27 -3.88 22.80
CA LEU A 211 -23.05 -4.64 22.60
C LEU A 211 -22.39 -4.97 23.93
N LYS A 212 -22.05 -6.25 24.12
CA LYS A 212 -21.29 -6.75 25.25
C LYS A 212 -20.02 -7.43 24.76
N SER A 213 -18.97 -7.35 25.56
CA SER A 213 -17.76 -8.13 25.32
C SER A 213 -18.07 -9.62 25.51
N THR A 214 -17.55 -10.43 24.60
CA THR A 214 -17.58 -11.89 24.68
C THR A 214 -16.28 -12.46 25.26
N THR A 215 -15.30 -11.60 25.54
CA THR A 215 -13.97 -11.98 26.03
C THR A 215 -13.74 -11.46 27.45
N ALA A 216 -12.63 -11.90 28.06
CA ALA A 216 -12.27 -11.44 29.40
C ALA A 216 -11.96 -9.93 29.39
N ILE A 217 -12.52 -9.20 30.34
CA ILE A 217 -12.24 -7.78 30.54
C ILE A 217 -11.11 -7.58 31.54
N THR A 218 -10.26 -6.59 31.29
CA THR A 218 -9.10 -6.24 32.12
C THR A 218 -9.17 -4.78 32.54
N LEU A 219 -8.94 -4.51 33.82
CA LEU A 219 -8.82 -3.14 34.35
C LEU A 219 -7.43 -2.57 34.06
N ASN A 220 -7.37 -1.47 33.33
CA ASN A 220 -6.17 -0.64 33.25
C ASN A 220 -6.09 0.22 34.52
N LYS A 221 -5.11 -0.08 35.39
CA LYS A 221 -4.96 0.55 36.71
C LYS A 221 -4.58 2.03 36.65
N ASP A 222 -3.93 2.47 35.57
CA ASP A 222 -3.49 3.86 35.42
C ASP A 222 -4.64 4.79 35.02
N THR A 223 -5.58 4.27 34.23
CA THR A 223 -6.72 5.04 33.71
C THR A 223 -8.04 4.74 34.42
N GLY A 224 -8.11 3.66 35.20
CA GLY A 224 -9.34 3.19 35.85
C GLY A 224 -10.40 2.64 34.88
N ARG A 225 -10.02 2.34 33.62
CA ARG A 225 -10.93 1.90 32.56
C ARG A 225 -10.80 0.40 32.30
N TYR A 226 -11.91 -0.25 31.94
CA TYR A 226 -11.93 -1.66 31.55
C TYR A 226 -11.80 -1.79 30.03
N TYR A 227 -11.02 -2.77 29.60
CA TYR A 227 -10.83 -3.10 28.19
C TYR A 227 -11.07 -4.59 27.97
N ASP A 228 -11.68 -4.95 26.86
CA ASP A 228 -11.73 -6.35 26.44
C ASP A 228 -10.41 -6.79 25.76
N ALA A 229 -10.31 -8.07 25.41
CA ALA A 229 -9.11 -8.63 24.78
C ALA A 229 -8.78 -7.99 23.42
N ASP A 230 -9.80 -7.42 22.75
CA ASP A 230 -9.67 -6.73 21.46
C ASP A 230 -9.34 -5.24 21.63
N GLY A 231 -9.15 -4.78 22.86
CA GLY A 231 -8.81 -3.39 23.19
C GLY A 231 -10.00 -2.43 23.17
N ASN A 232 -11.24 -2.92 23.13
CA ASN A 232 -12.41 -2.06 23.21
C ASN A 232 -12.70 -1.63 24.64
N LEU A 233 -13.15 -0.38 24.81
CA LEU A 233 -13.57 0.14 26.09
C LEU A 233 -14.86 -0.54 26.57
N THR A 234 -14.88 -0.95 27.85
CA THR A 234 -16.02 -1.59 28.50
C THR A 234 -16.30 -0.96 29.86
N ASP A 235 -17.50 -1.21 30.40
CA ASP A 235 -17.77 -1.05 31.82
C ASP A 235 -17.39 -2.31 32.62
N LYS A 236 -17.55 -2.25 33.95
CA LYS A 236 -17.25 -3.36 34.86
C LYS A 236 -18.12 -4.60 34.62
N ASP A 237 -19.26 -4.44 33.95
CA ASP A 237 -20.24 -5.50 33.66
C ASP A 237 -20.03 -6.07 32.25
N GLY A 238 -18.95 -5.64 31.56
CA GLY A 238 -18.55 -6.10 30.23
C GLY A 238 -19.33 -5.46 29.09
N ASN A 239 -20.16 -4.44 29.35
CA ASN A 239 -20.87 -3.77 28.28
C ASN A 239 -19.92 -2.82 27.53
N ARG A 240 -19.92 -2.85 26.19
CA ARG A 240 -19.02 -2.02 25.36
C ARG A 240 -19.47 -0.57 25.40
N LEU A 241 -18.51 0.34 25.53
CA LEU A 241 -18.74 1.77 25.62
C LEU A 241 -18.26 2.48 24.35
N GLY A 242 -19.05 3.46 23.89
CA GLY A 242 -18.70 4.33 22.78
C GLY A 242 -17.70 5.41 23.15
N ARG A 243 -17.36 6.27 22.19
CA ARG A 243 -16.47 7.43 22.37
C ARG A 243 -16.99 8.44 23.40
N ASP A 244 -18.29 8.48 23.60
CA ASP A 244 -18.99 9.29 24.60
C ASP A 244 -19.00 8.67 26.01
N GLY A 245 -18.41 7.48 26.17
CA GLY A 245 -18.39 6.73 27.43
C GLY A 245 -19.73 6.10 27.81
N LYS A 246 -20.73 6.12 26.92
CA LYS A 246 -22.05 5.51 27.13
C LYS A 246 -22.12 4.13 26.48
N GLN A 247 -23.09 3.33 26.91
CA GLN A 247 -23.39 2.03 26.32
C GLN A 247 -23.44 2.11 24.79
N LEU A 248 -22.69 1.23 24.12
CA LEU A 248 -22.65 1.12 22.67
C LEU A 248 -23.68 0.11 22.18
N TYR A 249 -24.35 0.45 21.08
CA TYR A 249 -25.36 -0.37 20.43
C TYR A 249 -24.94 -0.71 19.00
N GLY A 250 -25.22 -1.94 18.59
CA GLY A 250 -25.00 -2.46 17.25
C GLY A 250 -26.28 -2.38 16.42
N TYR A 251 -26.12 -2.02 15.16
CA TYR A 251 -27.18 -1.92 14.16
C TYR A 251 -26.85 -2.88 13.03
N GLU A 252 -27.75 -3.82 12.79
CA GLU A 252 -27.59 -4.85 11.77
C GLU A 252 -27.73 -4.25 10.36
N PHE A 253 -26.82 -4.65 9.50
CA PHE A 253 -26.72 -4.24 8.11
C PHE A 253 -26.67 -5.50 7.27
N GLU A 254 -27.63 -5.68 6.36
CA GLU A 254 -27.69 -6.85 5.49
C GLU A 254 -27.78 -6.44 4.02
N ILE A 255 -26.90 -6.98 3.19
CA ILE A 255 -26.91 -6.76 1.74
C ILE A 255 -26.49 -8.04 1.02
N SER A 256 -27.25 -8.45 0.01
CA SER A 256 -27.06 -9.69 -0.76
C SER A 256 -26.84 -10.93 0.14
N GLY A 257 -27.64 -11.05 1.21
CA GLY A 257 -27.59 -12.13 2.18
C GLY A 257 -26.38 -12.10 3.15
N LYS A 258 -25.55 -11.05 3.11
CA LYS A 258 -24.38 -10.90 3.99
C LYS A 258 -24.66 -9.87 5.07
N THR A 259 -24.40 -10.25 6.32
CA THR A 259 -24.69 -9.42 7.49
C THR A 259 -23.41 -8.82 8.09
N LEU A 260 -23.49 -7.54 8.44
CA LEU A 260 -22.50 -6.79 9.20
C LEU A 260 -23.19 -6.07 10.36
N THR A 261 -22.41 -5.59 11.32
CA THR A 261 -22.91 -4.76 12.42
C THR A 261 -22.11 -3.47 12.50
N PHE A 262 -22.81 -2.35 12.49
CA PHE A 262 -22.21 -1.02 12.65
C PHE A 262 -22.74 -0.35 13.92
N THR A 263 -22.09 0.73 14.35
CA THR A 263 -22.45 1.46 15.57
C THR A 263 -22.61 2.94 15.25
N ARG A 264 -23.15 3.71 16.20
CA ARG A 264 -23.22 5.18 16.08
C ARG A 264 -21.85 5.82 15.84
N ASP A 265 -20.77 5.20 16.31
CA ASP A 265 -19.40 5.72 16.21
C ASP A 265 -18.69 5.31 14.90
N THR A 266 -19.32 4.46 14.08
CA THR A 266 -18.77 4.03 12.79
C THR A 266 -18.86 5.18 11.78
N ALA A 267 -17.74 5.54 11.13
CA ALA A 267 -17.75 6.51 10.03
C ALA A 267 -18.42 5.94 8.77
N MET A 268 -19.14 6.76 8.00
CA MET A 268 -19.76 6.30 6.75
C MET A 268 -18.71 5.77 5.75
N GLU A 269 -17.51 6.35 5.73
CA GLU A 269 -16.38 5.84 4.96
C GLU A 269 -16.01 4.40 5.37
N SER A 270 -16.01 4.09 6.67
CA SER A 270 -15.78 2.72 7.15
C SER A 270 -16.89 1.75 6.73
N VAL A 271 -18.14 2.21 6.63
CA VAL A 271 -19.25 1.41 6.07
C VAL A 271 -18.97 1.09 4.60
N LEU A 272 -18.59 2.09 3.80
CA LEU A 272 -18.23 1.88 2.39
C LEU A 272 -17.03 0.93 2.24
N THR A 273 -15.99 1.08 3.07
CA THR A 273 -14.84 0.17 3.09
C THR A 273 -15.25 -1.26 3.43
N ALA A 274 -16.15 -1.46 4.39
CA ALA A 274 -16.63 -2.79 4.75
C ALA A 274 -17.42 -3.44 3.60
N VAL A 275 -18.26 -2.67 2.90
CA VAL A 275 -18.98 -3.14 1.70
C VAL A 275 -18.03 -3.45 0.54
N ASN A 276 -16.93 -2.70 0.41
CA ASN A 276 -15.88 -2.95 -0.59
C ASN A 276 -14.99 -4.16 -0.27
N SER A 277 -15.16 -4.82 0.87
CA SER A 277 -14.31 -5.97 1.21
C SER A 277 -14.57 -7.14 0.26
N ASN A 278 -13.52 -7.92 -0.04
CA ASN A 278 -13.62 -9.10 -0.92
C ASN A 278 -14.69 -10.10 -0.44
N SER A 279 -14.92 -10.18 0.87
CA SER A 279 -15.95 -11.04 1.45
C SER A 279 -17.38 -10.64 1.05
N MET A 280 -17.60 -9.36 0.71
CA MET A 280 -18.89 -8.85 0.29
C MET A 280 -19.13 -9.03 -1.21
N GLY A 281 -18.09 -9.07 -2.05
CA GLY A 281 -18.23 -9.22 -3.51
C GLY A 281 -18.89 -8.02 -4.18
N LEU A 282 -18.88 -6.87 -3.51
CA LEU A 282 -19.50 -5.62 -3.94
C LEU A 282 -18.46 -4.51 -4.03
N THR A 283 -18.79 -3.49 -4.81
CA THR A 283 -18.10 -2.20 -4.84
C THR A 283 -19.11 -1.12 -4.46
N ALA A 284 -18.79 -0.31 -3.46
CA ALA A 284 -19.55 0.84 -3.02
C ALA A 284 -18.68 2.10 -3.12
N ASN A 285 -19.18 3.11 -3.80
CA ASN A 285 -18.54 4.42 -3.89
C ASN A 285 -19.55 5.54 -3.63
N PHE A 286 -19.05 6.72 -3.31
CA PHE A 286 -19.85 7.92 -3.15
C PHE A 286 -19.33 9.00 -4.11
N SER A 287 -20.21 9.49 -4.98
CA SER A 287 -19.90 10.57 -5.91
C SER A 287 -20.26 11.92 -5.28
N LYS A 288 -19.25 12.76 -5.00
CA LYS A 288 -19.43 14.12 -4.49
C LYS A 288 -20.16 15.05 -5.47
N THR A 289 -20.04 14.76 -6.77
CA THR A 289 -20.65 15.54 -7.86
C THR A 289 -22.14 15.27 -7.98
N THR A 290 -22.55 14.00 -7.91
CA THR A 290 -23.97 13.63 -8.02
C THR A 290 -24.65 13.52 -6.65
N ASN A 291 -23.88 13.53 -5.57
CA ASN A 291 -24.33 13.29 -4.19
C ASN A 291 -25.06 11.94 -4.05
N MET A 292 -24.63 10.93 -4.80
CA MET A 292 -25.21 9.59 -4.81
C MET A 292 -24.18 8.53 -4.41
N PHE A 293 -24.66 7.51 -3.70
CA PHE A 293 -23.95 6.24 -3.59
C PHE A 293 -24.13 5.44 -4.87
N GLN A 294 -23.08 4.77 -5.33
CA GLN A 294 -23.17 3.77 -6.39
C GLN A 294 -22.67 2.45 -5.82
N LEU A 295 -23.52 1.43 -5.94
CA LEU A 295 -23.19 0.07 -5.57
C LEU A 295 -23.20 -0.78 -6.84
N SER A 296 -22.20 -1.63 -7.00
CA SER A 296 -22.12 -2.63 -8.08
C SER A 296 -21.59 -3.95 -7.55
N THR A 297 -21.95 -5.05 -8.19
CA THR A 297 -21.28 -6.34 -7.96
C THR A 297 -19.87 -6.32 -8.56
N GLN A 298 -18.96 -7.12 -8.00
CA GLN A 298 -17.63 -7.32 -8.59
C GLN A 298 -17.66 -8.31 -9.75
N GLU A 299 -18.65 -9.20 -9.76
CA GLU A 299 -18.90 -10.17 -10.82
C GLU A 299 -20.14 -9.81 -11.64
N THR A 300 -20.15 -10.22 -12.90
CA THR A 300 -21.22 -10.03 -13.87
C THR A 300 -22.19 -11.23 -13.87
N GLY A 301 -23.27 -11.16 -14.64
CA GLY A 301 -24.22 -12.26 -14.79
C GLY A 301 -25.49 -12.13 -13.94
N THR A 302 -26.50 -12.92 -14.29
CA THR A 302 -27.83 -12.93 -13.65
C THR A 302 -27.79 -13.44 -12.21
N ALA A 303 -26.83 -14.30 -11.88
CA ALA A 303 -26.63 -14.81 -10.53
C ALA A 303 -26.12 -13.75 -9.54
N ASN A 304 -25.48 -12.70 -10.05
CA ASN A 304 -24.84 -11.66 -9.26
C ASN A 304 -25.72 -10.41 -9.21
N GLN A 305 -26.57 -10.35 -8.17
CA GLN A 305 -27.50 -9.24 -7.96
C GLN A 305 -27.31 -8.62 -6.57
N ILE A 306 -27.50 -7.30 -6.50
CA ILE A 306 -27.60 -6.59 -5.23
C ILE A 306 -29.03 -6.73 -4.72
N GLU A 307 -29.17 -7.25 -3.50
CA GLU A 307 -30.45 -7.38 -2.80
C GLU A 307 -30.36 -6.67 -1.45
N ILE A 308 -31.34 -5.81 -1.15
CA ILE A 308 -31.42 -5.07 0.11
C ILE A 308 -32.86 -5.12 0.59
N ASN A 309 -33.14 -5.99 1.55
CA ASN A 309 -34.47 -6.10 2.16
C ASN A 309 -34.73 -4.95 3.14
N ASP A 310 -35.99 -4.51 3.28
CA ASP A 310 -36.37 -3.43 4.21
C ASP A 310 -36.10 -3.82 5.68
N THR A 311 -36.16 -5.11 5.95
CA THR A 311 -35.91 -5.71 7.27
C THR A 311 -34.82 -6.77 7.15
N ILE A 312 -34.13 -7.03 8.25
CA ILE A 312 -33.14 -8.11 8.34
C ILE A 312 -33.84 -9.45 8.14
N THR A 313 -33.22 -10.36 7.38
CA THR A 313 -33.81 -11.66 7.05
C THR A 313 -34.15 -12.44 8.32
N GLY A 314 -35.42 -12.86 8.45
CA GLY A 314 -35.91 -13.59 9.62
C GLY A 314 -36.19 -12.71 10.85
N SER A 315 -36.17 -11.38 10.71
CA SER A 315 -36.38 -10.41 11.80
C SER A 315 -37.36 -9.32 11.37
N SER A 316 -38.05 -8.70 12.34
CA SER A 316 -38.86 -7.50 12.10
C SER A 316 -38.05 -6.20 12.21
N THR A 317 -36.74 -6.30 12.41
CA THR A 317 -35.85 -5.15 12.59
C THR A 317 -35.53 -4.52 11.24
N THR A 318 -35.72 -3.21 11.11
CA THR A 318 -35.34 -2.46 9.91
C THR A 318 -33.86 -2.64 9.59
N ASN A 319 -33.56 -2.91 8.33
CA ASN A 319 -32.21 -3.11 7.84
C ASN A 319 -31.49 -1.75 7.68
N LEU A 320 -30.31 -1.61 8.30
CA LEU A 320 -29.50 -0.40 8.15
C LEU A 320 -29.09 -0.15 6.68
N ALA A 321 -28.86 -1.21 5.89
CA ALA A 321 -28.53 -1.07 4.47
C ALA A 321 -29.68 -0.42 3.69
N ALA A 322 -30.94 -0.80 3.97
CA ALA A 322 -32.11 -0.20 3.34
C ALA A 322 -32.27 1.28 3.71
N LEU A 323 -31.97 1.65 4.96
CA LEU A 323 -31.99 3.06 5.39
C LEU A 323 -30.92 3.89 4.66
N LEU A 324 -29.71 3.35 4.50
CA LEU A 324 -28.57 4.06 3.91
C LEU A 324 -28.60 4.12 2.38
N PHE A 325 -28.96 3.01 1.73
CA PHE A 325 -28.84 2.83 0.28
C PHE A 325 -30.18 2.66 -0.45
N GLY A 326 -31.29 2.54 0.30
CA GLY A 326 -32.59 2.17 -0.24
C GLY A 326 -32.77 0.65 -0.33
N ALA A 327 -34.02 0.19 -0.17
CA ALA A 327 -34.35 -1.20 -0.40
C ALA A 327 -34.37 -1.53 -1.89
N VAL A 328 -33.96 -2.77 -2.19
CA VAL A 328 -33.89 -3.40 -3.50
C VAL A 328 -34.38 -4.84 -3.30
N GLN A 329 -35.68 -5.04 -3.50
CA GLN A 329 -36.35 -6.32 -3.23
C GLN A 329 -36.73 -7.01 -4.53
N LYS A 330 -36.64 -8.34 -4.54
CA LYS A 330 -37.29 -9.17 -5.56
C LYS A 330 -38.77 -9.30 -5.19
N GLU A 331 -39.67 -8.85 -6.05
CA GLU A 331 -41.09 -9.14 -5.88
C GLU A 331 -41.32 -10.63 -6.20
N ASP A 332 -41.97 -11.37 -5.29
CA ASP A 332 -42.24 -12.79 -5.50
C ASP A 332 -43.14 -12.97 -6.74
N GLY A 333 -42.65 -13.69 -7.75
CA GLY A 333 -43.42 -14.04 -8.96
C GLY A 333 -43.34 -13.09 -10.16
N SER A 334 -42.53 -12.03 -10.14
CA SER A 334 -42.19 -11.22 -11.32
C SER A 334 -40.86 -10.51 -11.07
N GLU A 335 -39.94 -10.47 -12.04
CA GLU A 335 -38.61 -9.83 -11.92
C GLU A 335 -38.67 -8.29 -11.80
N LYS A 336 -39.63 -7.74 -11.06
CA LYS A 336 -39.71 -6.33 -10.76
C LYS A 336 -38.97 -6.05 -9.47
N ILE A 337 -37.77 -5.50 -9.62
CA ILE A 337 -36.99 -5.02 -8.49
C ILE A 337 -37.50 -3.63 -8.11
N VAL A 338 -38.15 -3.53 -6.94
CA VAL A 338 -38.63 -2.24 -6.42
C VAL A 338 -37.47 -1.55 -5.71
N ALA A 339 -36.85 -0.57 -6.37
CA ALA A 339 -35.86 0.31 -5.75
C ALA A 339 -36.57 1.50 -5.10
N ALA A 340 -36.62 1.54 -3.76
CA ALA A 340 -37.34 2.58 -3.03
C ALA A 340 -36.68 3.98 -3.18
N LYS A 341 -35.37 4.03 -3.49
CA LYS A 341 -34.58 5.26 -3.61
C LYS A 341 -33.42 5.13 -4.60
N GLY A 342 -33.69 5.21 -5.90
CA GLY A 342 -32.63 5.34 -6.92
C GLY A 342 -32.89 4.59 -8.22
N LYS A 343 -31.85 4.50 -9.05
CA LYS A 343 -31.85 3.66 -10.27
C LYS A 343 -31.14 2.35 -9.95
N TYR A 344 -31.76 1.24 -10.34
CA TYR A 344 -31.20 -0.10 -10.24
C TYR A 344 -31.14 -0.73 -11.63
N THR A 345 -30.06 -1.45 -11.91
CA THR A 345 -29.90 -2.26 -13.12
C THR A 345 -29.47 -3.66 -12.67
N ALA A 346 -30.24 -4.69 -13.00
CA ALA A 346 -29.91 -6.07 -12.68
C ALA A 346 -28.69 -6.54 -13.51
N GLY A 347 -27.89 -7.45 -12.94
CA GLY A 347 -26.88 -8.18 -13.70
C GLY A 347 -27.54 -9.10 -14.73
N THR A 348 -26.92 -9.23 -15.90
CA THR A 348 -27.38 -10.09 -17.01
C THR A 348 -26.23 -10.96 -17.50
N ASP A 349 -26.54 -12.18 -17.94
CA ASP A 349 -25.57 -13.07 -18.58
C ASP A 349 -25.30 -12.59 -20.01
N ALA A 350 -24.07 -12.80 -20.48
CA ALA A 350 -23.77 -12.68 -21.89
C ALA A 350 -24.45 -13.82 -22.66
N ILE A 351 -25.10 -13.47 -23.78
CA ILE A 351 -25.81 -14.40 -24.64
C ILE A 351 -25.18 -14.34 -26.01
N LEU A 352 -24.78 -15.50 -26.55
CA LEU A 352 -24.18 -15.61 -27.87
C LEU A 352 -24.56 -16.90 -28.56
N SER A 353 -24.38 -16.92 -29.88
CA SER A 353 -24.39 -18.15 -30.68
C SER A 353 -22.97 -18.41 -31.19
N MET A 354 -22.53 -19.66 -31.18
CA MET A 354 -21.19 -20.04 -31.66
C MET A 354 -21.18 -21.40 -32.35
N LYS A 355 -20.20 -21.63 -33.22
CA LYS A 355 -19.99 -22.91 -33.90
C LYS A 355 -18.59 -23.42 -33.61
N VAL A 356 -18.47 -24.55 -32.94
CA VAL A 356 -17.19 -25.16 -32.57
C VAL A 356 -17.12 -26.55 -33.20
N ASN A 357 -16.04 -26.86 -33.93
CA ASN A 357 -15.83 -28.15 -34.59
C ASN A 357 -17.01 -28.64 -35.46
N GLY A 358 -17.70 -27.69 -36.13
CA GLY A 358 -18.86 -28.02 -36.97
C GLY A 358 -20.21 -28.04 -36.23
N VAL A 359 -20.23 -28.02 -34.90
CA VAL A 359 -21.45 -28.05 -34.08
C VAL A 359 -21.88 -26.63 -33.73
N THR A 360 -23.09 -26.25 -34.16
CA THR A 360 -23.70 -24.94 -33.84
C THR A 360 -24.40 -25.00 -32.49
N MET A 361 -24.16 -23.98 -31.65
CA MET A 361 -24.82 -23.75 -30.37
C MET A 361 -25.46 -22.36 -30.40
N GLU A 362 -26.75 -22.28 -30.10
CA GLU A 362 -27.50 -21.02 -30.06
C GLU A 362 -27.87 -20.69 -28.62
N ASN A 363 -28.04 -19.39 -28.32
CA ASN A 363 -28.45 -18.88 -27.01
C ASN A 363 -27.57 -19.38 -25.85
N VAL A 364 -26.27 -19.50 -26.12
CA VAL A 364 -25.31 -19.88 -25.10
C VAL A 364 -25.18 -18.75 -24.10
N LYS A 365 -25.49 -19.05 -22.84
CA LYS A 365 -25.32 -18.13 -21.72
C LYS A 365 -23.92 -18.27 -21.12
N ARG A 366 -23.30 -17.14 -20.83
CA ARG A 366 -22.04 -17.02 -20.10
C ARG A 366 -22.22 -15.98 -19.00
N MET A 367 -21.81 -16.33 -17.79
CA MET A 367 -21.92 -15.43 -16.64
C MET A 367 -21.10 -14.15 -16.86
N ASP A 368 -19.97 -14.26 -17.56
CA ASP A 368 -19.07 -13.15 -17.85
C ASP A 368 -18.81 -12.99 -19.34
N ASN A 369 -18.37 -11.80 -19.73
CA ASN A 369 -17.93 -11.46 -21.07
C ASN A 369 -16.55 -12.07 -21.40
N ASN A 370 -15.82 -12.55 -20.40
CA ASN A 370 -14.60 -13.31 -20.60
C ASN A 370 -14.82 -14.79 -20.26
N PHE A 371 -14.63 -15.67 -21.23
CA PHE A 371 -14.84 -17.10 -21.04
C PHE A 371 -13.89 -17.93 -21.92
N ASP A 372 -13.66 -19.16 -21.49
CA ASP A 372 -12.89 -20.15 -22.24
C ASP A 372 -13.81 -20.91 -23.23
N VAL A 373 -13.26 -21.20 -24.40
CA VAL A 373 -13.82 -22.12 -25.38
C VAL A 373 -12.72 -23.05 -25.85
N ASP A 374 -12.68 -24.27 -25.31
CA ASP A 374 -11.70 -25.30 -25.64
C ASP A 374 -10.23 -24.82 -25.59
N GLY A 375 -9.89 -24.00 -24.59
CA GLY A 375 -8.54 -23.43 -24.41
C GLY A 375 -8.32 -22.07 -25.09
N LEU A 376 -9.32 -21.54 -25.80
CA LEU A 376 -9.32 -20.17 -26.31
C LEU A 376 -10.00 -19.22 -25.32
N SER A 377 -9.27 -18.22 -24.83
CA SER A 377 -9.85 -17.13 -24.06
C SER A 377 -10.56 -16.14 -25.00
N VAL A 378 -11.88 -16.06 -24.88
CA VAL A 378 -12.73 -15.15 -25.66
C VAL A 378 -13.20 -14.01 -24.77
N THR A 379 -13.05 -12.76 -25.25
CA THR A 379 -13.53 -11.56 -24.56
C THR A 379 -14.51 -10.78 -25.43
N LEU A 380 -15.76 -10.66 -24.97
CA LEU A 380 -16.80 -9.87 -25.62
C LEU A 380 -16.68 -8.39 -25.22
N LYS A 381 -16.65 -7.49 -26.19
CA LYS A 381 -16.56 -6.02 -25.96
C LYS A 381 -17.77 -5.23 -26.45
N GLY A 382 -18.66 -5.88 -27.17
CA GLY A 382 -19.85 -5.28 -27.73
C GLY A 382 -20.77 -6.34 -28.33
N THR A 383 -21.97 -5.92 -28.68
CA THR A 383 -22.92 -6.77 -29.40
C THR A 383 -22.50 -6.87 -30.86
N PHE A 384 -22.60 -8.07 -31.43
CA PHE A 384 -22.30 -8.32 -32.84
C PHE A 384 -23.38 -9.22 -33.43
N GLY A 385 -23.68 -8.98 -34.70
CA GLY A 385 -24.70 -9.68 -35.44
C GLY A 385 -26.10 -9.13 -35.28
N ASP A 386 -26.96 -9.41 -36.25
CA ASP A 386 -28.36 -8.98 -36.25
C ASP A 386 -29.24 -10.10 -35.71
N TYR A 387 -30.02 -9.80 -34.68
CA TYR A 387 -30.98 -10.72 -34.07
C TYR A 387 -32.39 -10.17 -34.29
N THR A 388 -33.38 -11.04 -34.30
CA THR A 388 -34.78 -10.58 -34.16
C THR A 388 -34.94 -9.87 -32.82
N GLU A 389 -35.90 -8.95 -32.68
CA GLU A 389 -36.14 -8.33 -31.38
C GLU A 389 -36.51 -9.39 -30.34
N ASP A 390 -36.03 -9.18 -29.11
CA ASP A 390 -36.45 -9.94 -27.94
C ASP A 390 -37.96 -9.82 -27.78
N VAL A 391 -38.63 -10.94 -27.57
CA VAL A 391 -40.04 -10.95 -27.18
C VAL A 391 -40.10 -10.54 -25.73
N LYS A 392 -40.81 -9.44 -25.46
CA LYS A 392 -41.02 -8.92 -24.10
C LYS A 392 -42.45 -9.14 -23.63
N ASP A 393 -42.64 -9.35 -22.34
CA ASP A 393 -43.96 -9.30 -21.70
C ASP A 393 -44.51 -7.86 -21.66
N ALA A 394 -45.73 -7.69 -21.13
CA ALA A 394 -46.37 -6.37 -21.01
C ALA A 394 -45.62 -5.43 -20.05
N GLU A 395 -44.72 -5.99 -19.25
CA GLU A 395 -43.89 -5.34 -18.23
C GLU A 395 -42.47 -5.00 -18.74
N GLY A 396 -42.12 -5.41 -19.96
CA GLY A 396 -40.86 -5.09 -20.63
C GLY A 396 -39.72 -6.08 -20.41
N ASN A 397 -39.97 -7.23 -19.77
CA ASN A 397 -38.99 -8.27 -19.50
C ASN A 397 -38.89 -9.23 -20.70
N VAL A 398 -37.68 -9.66 -21.04
CA VAL A 398 -37.44 -10.57 -22.17
C VAL A 398 -37.89 -11.99 -21.82
N THR A 399 -38.96 -12.47 -22.45
CA THR A 399 -39.48 -13.84 -22.27
C THR A 399 -38.87 -14.83 -23.25
N THR A 400 -38.55 -14.36 -24.46
CA THR A 400 -37.91 -15.16 -25.51
C THR A 400 -36.84 -14.30 -26.15
N LEU A 401 -35.60 -14.79 -26.15
CA LEU A 401 -34.50 -14.10 -26.79
C LEU A 401 -34.67 -14.07 -28.30
N GLY A 402 -34.23 -12.97 -28.91
CA GLY A 402 -34.08 -12.85 -30.34
C GLY A 402 -33.26 -13.99 -30.93
N THR A 403 -33.67 -14.50 -32.09
CA THR A 403 -32.90 -15.49 -32.85
C THR A 403 -31.98 -14.78 -33.84
N LEU A 404 -30.80 -15.35 -34.08
CA LEU A 404 -29.85 -14.84 -35.07
C LEU A 404 -30.49 -14.79 -36.46
N LEU A 405 -30.39 -13.65 -37.14
CA LEU A 405 -30.90 -13.51 -38.49
C LEU A 405 -30.02 -14.27 -39.50
N PRO A 406 -30.61 -14.90 -40.53
CA PRO A 406 -29.83 -15.52 -41.60
C PRO A 406 -28.98 -14.49 -42.36
N GLY A 407 -27.70 -14.79 -42.59
CA GLY A 407 -26.80 -13.94 -43.37
C GLY A 407 -25.96 -12.95 -42.54
N THR A 408 -26.06 -13.01 -41.22
CA THR A 408 -25.20 -12.24 -40.32
C THR A 408 -23.73 -12.68 -40.41
N GLU A 409 -22.81 -11.71 -40.48
CA GLU A 409 -21.37 -11.98 -40.53
C GLU A 409 -20.88 -12.64 -39.24
N ALA A 410 -20.32 -13.84 -39.37
CA ALA A 410 -19.70 -14.55 -38.25
C ALA A 410 -18.24 -14.11 -38.10
N VAL A 411 -17.81 -13.93 -36.84
CA VAL A 411 -16.38 -13.78 -36.52
C VAL A 411 -15.77 -15.18 -36.46
N SER A 412 -14.79 -15.45 -37.32
CA SER A 412 -14.07 -16.72 -37.33
C SER A 412 -12.68 -16.59 -36.70
N PHE A 413 -12.34 -17.54 -35.85
CA PHE A 413 -11.03 -17.64 -35.21
C PHE A 413 -10.32 -18.91 -35.72
N THR A 414 -9.04 -18.79 -36.04
CA THR A 414 -8.17 -19.92 -36.37
C THR A 414 -6.92 -19.84 -35.49
N THR A 415 -6.55 -20.95 -34.87
CA THR A 415 -5.31 -21.06 -34.08
C THR A 415 -4.19 -21.57 -34.98
N THR A 416 -3.06 -20.87 -34.96
CA THR A 416 -1.83 -21.27 -35.66
C THR A 416 -0.67 -21.14 -34.68
N ALA A 417 0.34 -22.01 -34.79
CA ALA A 417 1.55 -21.88 -33.99
C ALA A 417 2.28 -20.57 -34.34
N ASP A 418 2.71 -19.82 -33.32
CA ASP A 418 3.57 -18.64 -33.49
C ASP A 418 5.02 -19.09 -33.67
N SER A 419 5.34 -19.52 -34.90
CA SER A 419 6.67 -20.03 -35.25
C SER A 419 7.77 -18.99 -35.02
N ASP A 420 7.49 -17.69 -35.22
CA ASP A 420 8.44 -16.59 -35.01
C ASP A 420 8.94 -16.54 -33.57
N LYS A 421 8.00 -16.55 -32.62
CA LYS A 421 8.35 -16.49 -31.20
C LYS A 421 9.12 -17.72 -30.74
N ILE A 422 8.77 -18.89 -31.25
CA ILE A 422 9.45 -20.15 -30.90
C ILE A 422 10.88 -20.16 -31.47
N VAL A 423 11.08 -19.73 -32.72
CA VAL A 423 12.41 -19.59 -33.34
C VAL A 423 13.27 -18.63 -32.51
N SER A 424 12.77 -17.43 -32.18
CA SER A 424 13.50 -16.46 -31.36
C SER A 424 13.94 -17.06 -30.02
N THR A 425 13.03 -17.75 -29.33
CA THR A 425 13.31 -18.37 -28.02
C THR A 425 14.40 -19.46 -28.13
N ILE A 426 14.36 -20.27 -29.19
CA ILE A 426 15.37 -21.31 -29.43
C ILE A 426 16.72 -20.67 -29.79
N THR A 427 16.75 -19.62 -30.61
CA THR A 427 17.96 -18.90 -30.97
C THR A 427 18.62 -18.26 -29.75
N ASP A 428 17.85 -17.60 -28.88
CA ASP A 428 18.35 -17.02 -27.63
C ASP A 428 18.91 -18.10 -26.70
N MET A 429 18.21 -19.23 -26.55
CA MET A 429 18.70 -20.37 -25.78
C MET A 429 20.01 -20.93 -26.34
N VAL A 430 20.14 -21.04 -27.66
CA VAL A 430 21.39 -21.50 -28.31
C VAL A 430 22.52 -20.50 -28.10
N LYS A 431 22.22 -19.21 -28.13
CA LYS A 431 23.19 -18.16 -27.80
C LYS A 431 23.71 -18.31 -26.37
N ASP A 432 22.81 -18.42 -25.38
CA ASP A 432 23.19 -18.60 -23.98
C ASP A 432 24.02 -19.88 -23.77
N LEU A 433 23.64 -20.97 -24.43
CA LEU A 433 24.38 -22.24 -24.38
C LEU A 433 25.80 -22.10 -24.97
N ASN A 434 25.95 -21.40 -26.09
CA ASN A 434 27.25 -21.12 -26.69
C ASN A 434 28.11 -20.23 -25.80
N ASP A 435 27.52 -19.22 -25.16
CA ASP A 435 28.21 -18.34 -24.22
C ASP A 435 28.69 -19.13 -22.98
N ILE A 436 27.90 -20.08 -22.47
CA ILE A 436 28.33 -21.03 -21.42
C ILE A 436 29.48 -21.92 -21.90
N LEU A 437 29.34 -22.55 -23.07
CA LEU A 437 30.37 -23.44 -23.64
C LEU A 437 31.71 -22.72 -23.78
N LYS A 438 31.69 -21.48 -24.32
CA LYS A 438 32.86 -20.63 -24.46
C LYS A 438 33.44 -20.24 -23.11
N SER A 439 32.62 -19.75 -22.17
CA SER A 439 33.09 -19.29 -20.87
C SER A 439 33.73 -20.41 -20.06
N VAL A 440 33.12 -21.61 -20.05
CA VAL A 440 33.68 -22.78 -19.36
C VAL A 440 34.98 -23.21 -20.04
N HIS A 441 35.01 -23.29 -21.38
CA HIS A 441 36.21 -23.63 -22.12
C HIS A 441 37.36 -22.67 -21.84
N ASP A 442 37.12 -21.36 -21.97
CA ASP A 442 38.13 -20.33 -21.79
C ASP A 442 38.64 -20.32 -20.35
N ALA A 443 37.77 -20.57 -19.36
CA ALA A 443 38.18 -20.66 -17.94
C ALA A 443 39.21 -21.76 -17.67
N TYR A 444 39.04 -22.97 -18.20
CA TYR A 444 39.98 -24.08 -17.94
C TYR A 444 41.14 -24.16 -18.93
N SER A 445 41.02 -23.59 -20.14
CA SER A 445 42.03 -23.69 -21.20
C SER A 445 42.99 -22.49 -21.28
N THR A 446 42.61 -21.33 -20.75
CA THR A 446 43.46 -20.13 -20.78
C THR A 446 44.70 -20.34 -19.95
N THR A 447 45.88 -20.33 -20.58
CA THR A 447 47.15 -20.50 -19.88
C THR A 447 47.46 -19.31 -18.97
N PRO A 448 48.08 -19.53 -17.80
CA PRO A 448 48.48 -18.43 -16.94
C PRO A 448 49.53 -17.52 -17.56
N ASN A 449 49.54 -16.25 -17.14
CA ASN A 449 50.60 -15.32 -17.50
C ASN A 449 51.82 -15.50 -16.59
N TYR A 450 53.02 -15.28 -17.13
CA TYR A 450 54.28 -15.42 -16.42
C TYR A 450 55.13 -14.16 -16.54
N LYS A 451 55.84 -13.82 -15.46
CA LYS A 451 56.85 -12.77 -15.46
C LYS A 451 58.08 -13.21 -16.27
N THR A 452 58.98 -12.28 -16.58
CA THR A 452 60.21 -12.54 -17.36
C THR A 452 61.10 -13.62 -16.73
N ASP A 453 61.06 -13.75 -15.40
CA ASP A 453 61.78 -14.77 -14.62
C ASP A 453 61.07 -16.14 -14.56
N LYS A 454 59.96 -16.30 -15.29
CA LYS A 454 59.07 -17.47 -15.31
C LYS A 454 58.27 -17.68 -14.02
N SER A 455 58.24 -16.73 -13.09
CA SER A 455 57.33 -16.79 -11.95
C SER A 455 55.91 -16.40 -12.37
N ARG A 456 54.92 -16.78 -11.54
CA ARG A 456 53.52 -16.35 -11.72
C ARG A 456 53.36 -14.90 -11.24
N TYR A 457 52.36 -14.22 -11.80
CA TYR A 457 51.83 -12.99 -11.21
C TYR A 457 50.99 -13.38 -9.99
N GLU A 458 51.41 -12.97 -8.80
CA GLU A 458 50.73 -13.21 -7.52
C GLU A 458 49.83 -12.01 -7.17
N PRO A 459 48.77 -12.16 -6.34
CA PRO A 459 47.99 -11.03 -5.86
C PRO A 459 48.86 -9.96 -5.19
N LEU A 460 48.63 -8.68 -5.51
CA LEU A 460 49.37 -7.57 -4.90
C LEU A 460 48.92 -7.38 -3.45
N THR A 461 49.89 -7.27 -2.53
CA THR A 461 49.63 -6.82 -1.15
C THR A 461 49.34 -5.32 -1.13
N ASP A 462 48.81 -4.81 -0.02
CA ASP A 462 48.53 -3.37 0.10
C ASP A 462 49.83 -2.54 0.04
N ASP A 463 50.93 -3.06 0.59
CA ASP A 463 52.26 -2.44 0.49
C ASP A 463 52.79 -2.43 -0.96
N ASP A 464 52.54 -3.49 -1.74
CA ASP A 464 52.97 -3.54 -3.15
C ASP A 464 52.21 -2.54 -4.04
N LYS A 465 50.98 -2.20 -3.66
CA LYS A 465 50.17 -1.20 -4.36
C LYS A 465 50.65 0.22 -4.06
N GLU A 466 51.33 0.43 -2.93
CA GLU A 466 51.84 1.73 -2.53
C GLU A 466 52.94 2.20 -3.49
N GLY A 467 52.60 3.16 -4.35
CA GLY A 467 53.51 3.71 -5.36
C GLY A 467 53.28 3.22 -6.79
N MET A 468 52.30 2.34 -7.04
CA MET A 468 51.81 2.01 -8.38
C MET A 468 50.63 2.93 -8.79
N SER A 469 50.50 3.25 -10.08
CA SER A 469 49.28 3.92 -10.57
C SER A 469 48.11 2.94 -10.73
N ASP A 470 46.87 3.43 -10.68
CA ASP A 470 45.65 2.61 -10.83
C ASP A 470 45.67 1.76 -12.12
N SER A 471 46.14 2.32 -13.24
CA SER A 471 46.23 1.58 -14.52
C SER A 471 47.30 0.49 -14.50
N GLU A 472 48.36 0.65 -13.71
CA GLU A 472 49.39 -0.38 -13.53
C GLU A 472 48.90 -1.50 -12.61
N ILE A 473 48.17 -1.14 -11.55
CA ILE A 473 47.51 -2.10 -10.65
C ILE A 473 46.52 -2.94 -11.45
N GLU A 474 45.63 -2.31 -12.23
CA GLU A 474 44.62 -2.99 -13.04
C GLU A 474 45.26 -3.98 -14.02
N LYS A 475 46.25 -3.56 -14.81
CA LYS A 475 46.96 -4.43 -15.76
C LYS A 475 47.70 -5.57 -15.08
N TYR A 476 48.26 -5.34 -13.89
CA TYR A 476 48.95 -6.38 -13.15
C TYR A 476 47.94 -7.39 -12.60
N GLU A 477 46.84 -6.92 -12.01
CA GLU A 477 45.77 -7.78 -11.53
C GLU A 477 45.12 -8.60 -12.66
N GLU A 478 44.91 -8.03 -13.85
CA GLU A 478 44.45 -8.76 -15.03
C GLU A 478 45.39 -9.94 -15.36
N LYS A 479 46.70 -9.69 -15.37
CA LYS A 479 47.71 -10.75 -15.59
C LYS A 479 47.75 -11.78 -14.47
N ALA A 480 47.52 -11.36 -13.22
CA ALA A 480 47.45 -12.25 -12.05
C ALA A 480 46.20 -13.15 -12.09
N LYS A 481 45.06 -12.62 -12.54
CA LYS A 481 43.79 -13.36 -12.67
C LYS A 481 43.78 -14.28 -13.90
N GLN A 482 44.56 -13.97 -14.93
CA GLN A 482 44.61 -14.77 -16.16
C GLN A 482 45.01 -16.22 -15.89
N GLY A 483 44.19 -17.17 -16.35
CA GLY A 483 44.46 -18.60 -16.25
C GLY A 483 44.47 -19.13 -14.81
N ILE A 484 43.80 -18.47 -13.87
CA ILE A 484 43.72 -18.93 -12.47
C ILE A 484 43.03 -20.30 -12.35
N LEU A 485 42.09 -20.60 -13.26
CA LEU A 485 41.37 -21.88 -13.34
C LEU A 485 41.95 -22.82 -14.41
N PHE A 486 43.15 -22.51 -14.93
CA PHE A 486 43.79 -23.34 -15.94
C PHE A 486 43.93 -24.78 -15.45
N ASN A 487 43.51 -25.72 -16.30
CA ASN A 487 43.54 -27.16 -16.03
C ASN A 487 42.68 -27.59 -14.82
N ASP A 488 41.63 -26.83 -14.46
CA ASP A 488 40.64 -27.27 -13.47
C ASP A 488 39.86 -28.49 -14.00
N SER A 489 39.91 -29.59 -13.24
CA SER A 489 39.32 -30.87 -13.64
C SER A 489 37.78 -30.86 -13.66
N ASP A 490 37.14 -30.05 -12.80
CA ASP A 490 35.68 -29.97 -12.74
C ASP A 490 35.15 -29.21 -13.96
N LEU A 491 35.81 -28.11 -14.33
CA LEU A 491 35.45 -27.32 -15.51
C LEU A 491 35.74 -28.06 -16.83
N SER A 492 36.88 -28.74 -16.92
CA SER A 492 37.18 -29.59 -18.08
C SER A 492 36.16 -30.74 -18.23
N SER A 493 35.73 -31.33 -17.11
CA SER A 493 34.67 -32.35 -17.09
C SER A 493 33.30 -31.77 -17.44
N LEU A 494 32.98 -30.56 -16.96
CA LEU A 494 31.74 -29.85 -17.30
C LEU A 494 31.66 -29.60 -18.80
N TYR A 495 32.71 -29.04 -19.38
CA TYR A 495 32.79 -28.79 -20.82
C TYR A 495 32.57 -30.09 -21.61
N SER A 496 33.30 -31.16 -21.27
CA SER A 496 33.16 -32.46 -21.93
C SER A 496 31.74 -33.04 -21.85
N LYS A 497 31.05 -32.86 -20.71
CA LYS A 497 29.65 -33.28 -20.53
C LYS A 497 28.68 -32.41 -21.31
N LEU A 498 28.91 -31.10 -21.38
CA LEU A 498 28.11 -30.19 -22.20
C LEU A 498 28.26 -30.53 -23.69
N ILE A 499 29.48 -30.81 -24.16
CA ILE A 499 29.71 -31.31 -25.53
C ILE A 499 28.91 -32.59 -25.77
N SER A 500 28.99 -33.56 -24.85
CA SER A 500 28.25 -34.81 -24.97
C SER A 500 26.73 -34.60 -25.00
N ALA A 501 26.21 -33.59 -24.29
CA ALA A 501 24.79 -33.25 -24.26
C ALA A 501 24.29 -32.63 -25.57
N ILE A 502 25.12 -31.81 -26.24
CA ILE A 502 24.78 -31.19 -27.53
C ILE A 502 25.07 -32.11 -28.73
N THR A 503 25.89 -33.15 -28.54
CA THR A 503 26.14 -34.21 -29.53
C THR A 503 25.73 -35.60 -29.01
N PRO A 504 24.42 -35.86 -28.79
CA PRO A 504 23.93 -37.11 -28.19
C PRO A 504 24.15 -38.36 -29.07
N GLY A 505 24.56 -38.19 -30.34
CA GLY A 505 24.81 -39.26 -31.28
C GLY A 505 23.55 -39.93 -31.84
N GLY A 506 23.71 -40.74 -32.89
CA GLY A 506 22.65 -41.59 -33.45
C GLY A 506 21.44 -40.82 -34.02
N SER A 507 20.25 -41.35 -33.79
CA SER A 507 18.99 -40.79 -34.33
C SER A 507 18.65 -39.41 -33.79
N ALA A 508 19.09 -39.06 -32.57
CA ALA A 508 18.87 -37.76 -31.95
C ALA A 508 19.62 -36.64 -32.67
N THR A 509 20.87 -36.88 -33.12
CA THR A 509 21.59 -35.93 -33.98
C THR A 509 20.87 -35.71 -35.30
N GLY A 510 20.33 -36.78 -35.89
CA GLY A 510 19.53 -36.68 -37.12
C GLY A 510 18.23 -35.88 -36.95
N ALA A 511 17.56 -36.02 -35.79
CA ALA A 511 16.37 -35.24 -35.47
C ALA A 511 16.69 -33.73 -35.34
N LEU A 512 17.76 -33.39 -34.62
CA LEU A 512 18.21 -31.99 -34.48
C LEU A 512 18.60 -31.38 -35.83
N SER A 513 19.36 -32.10 -36.67
CA SER A 513 19.75 -31.60 -37.99
C SER A 513 18.56 -31.38 -38.93
N LYS A 514 17.51 -32.20 -38.83
CA LYS A 514 16.28 -32.03 -39.63
C LYS A 514 15.50 -30.77 -39.28
N ILE A 515 15.61 -30.29 -38.04
CA ILE A 515 14.95 -29.06 -37.57
C ILE A 515 15.89 -27.85 -37.63
N GLY A 516 17.00 -27.92 -38.36
CA GLY A 516 17.93 -26.81 -38.52
C GLY A 516 18.94 -26.61 -37.38
N ILE A 517 19.05 -27.55 -36.44
CA ILE A 517 20.00 -27.47 -35.32
C ILE A 517 21.23 -28.34 -35.62
N SER A 518 22.41 -27.71 -35.69
CA SER A 518 23.68 -28.37 -35.99
C SER A 518 24.78 -27.94 -35.03
N THR A 519 25.94 -28.60 -35.07
CA THR A 519 27.12 -28.20 -34.28
C THR A 519 28.28 -27.83 -35.21
N SER A 520 29.14 -26.92 -34.76
CA SER A 520 30.37 -26.54 -35.45
C SER A 520 31.53 -26.46 -34.46
N TYR A 521 32.74 -26.73 -34.93
CA TYR A 521 33.95 -26.65 -34.12
C TYR A 521 34.88 -25.56 -34.67
N SER A 522 35.26 -24.61 -33.83
CA SER A 522 36.16 -23.50 -34.16
C SER A 522 36.90 -23.04 -32.91
N ASP A 523 38.19 -22.69 -33.04
CA ASP A 523 39.02 -22.13 -31.95
C ASP A 523 39.03 -22.97 -30.65
N GLY A 524 38.97 -24.31 -30.77
CA GLY A 524 38.93 -25.21 -29.61
C GLY A 524 37.54 -25.42 -29.00
N VAL A 525 36.54 -24.65 -29.44
CA VAL A 525 35.18 -24.65 -28.90
C VAL A 525 34.20 -25.28 -29.89
N THR A 526 33.39 -26.24 -29.42
CA THR A 526 32.22 -26.70 -30.17
C THR A 526 31.03 -25.80 -29.81
N SER A 527 30.35 -25.26 -30.81
CA SER A 527 29.15 -24.43 -30.68
C SER A 527 27.95 -25.06 -31.39
N VAL A 528 26.74 -24.67 -30.99
CA VAL A 528 25.48 -25.01 -31.66
C VAL A 528 25.11 -23.90 -32.64
N LYS A 529 24.61 -24.26 -33.82
CA LYS A 529 24.13 -23.36 -34.87
C LYS A 529 22.65 -23.63 -35.15
N VAL A 530 21.90 -22.55 -35.38
CA VAL A 530 20.49 -22.57 -35.77
C VAL A 530 20.35 -22.08 -37.20
N ASP A 531 19.69 -22.87 -38.03
CA ASP A 531 19.12 -22.44 -39.31
C ASP A 531 17.66 -22.03 -39.04
N GLU A 532 17.42 -20.73 -38.94
CA GLU A 532 16.12 -20.17 -38.56
C GLU A 532 15.03 -20.49 -39.59
N ASP A 533 15.38 -20.56 -40.88
CA ASP A 533 14.44 -20.88 -41.95
C ASP A 533 14.03 -22.36 -41.88
N ALA A 534 15.01 -23.27 -41.74
CA ALA A 534 14.73 -24.70 -41.58
C ALA A 534 13.93 -25.00 -40.29
N LEU A 535 14.22 -24.28 -39.20
CA LEU A 535 13.49 -24.41 -37.95
C LEU A 535 12.05 -23.91 -38.07
N ARG A 536 11.84 -22.78 -38.75
CA ARG A 536 10.52 -22.21 -39.04
C ARG A 536 9.68 -23.12 -39.94
N ASP A 537 10.31 -23.72 -40.94
CA ASP A 537 9.67 -24.72 -41.81
C ASP A 537 9.28 -25.97 -41.03
N ALA A 538 10.14 -26.45 -40.12
CA ALA A 538 9.84 -27.59 -39.27
C ALA A 538 8.65 -27.31 -38.33
N LEU A 539 8.60 -26.12 -37.70
CA LEU A 539 7.49 -25.71 -36.83
C LEU A 539 6.15 -25.60 -37.57
N SER A 540 6.20 -25.20 -38.84
CA SER A 540 4.99 -25.04 -39.67
C SER A 540 4.43 -26.38 -40.16
N ASN A 541 5.30 -27.38 -40.37
CA ASN A 541 4.92 -28.68 -40.93
C ASN A 541 4.71 -29.77 -39.86
N ASP A 542 5.54 -29.82 -38.82
CA ASP A 542 5.53 -30.84 -37.77
C ASP A 542 6.07 -30.28 -36.43
N PRO A 543 5.25 -29.47 -35.71
CA PRO A 543 5.65 -28.87 -34.45
C PRO A 543 5.90 -29.90 -33.33
N ASP A 544 5.27 -31.08 -33.40
CA ASP A 544 5.48 -32.15 -32.43
C ASP A 544 6.89 -32.73 -32.53
N SER A 545 7.40 -32.93 -33.74
CA SER A 545 8.78 -33.36 -33.97
C SER A 545 9.80 -32.36 -33.42
N VAL A 546 9.55 -31.05 -33.58
CA VAL A 546 10.39 -30.00 -32.98
C VAL A 546 10.35 -30.10 -31.46
N ARG A 547 9.16 -30.18 -30.85
CA ARG A 547 9.02 -30.35 -29.40
C ARG A 547 9.80 -31.56 -28.89
N ASP A 548 9.63 -32.70 -29.54
CA ASP A 548 10.22 -33.96 -29.10
C ASP A 548 11.76 -33.94 -29.21
N ALA A 549 12.31 -33.27 -30.24
CA ALA A 549 13.76 -33.09 -30.39
C ALA A 549 14.41 -32.33 -29.22
N PHE A 550 13.68 -31.39 -28.59
CA PHE A 550 14.18 -30.65 -27.42
C PHE A 550 13.82 -31.31 -26.08
N THR A 551 12.63 -31.90 -25.97
CA THR A 551 12.02 -32.23 -24.67
C THR A 551 11.83 -33.72 -24.40
N SER A 552 12.06 -34.60 -25.38
CA SER A 552 11.87 -36.04 -25.17
C SER A 552 12.69 -36.56 -23.99
N THR A 553 12.08 -37.40 -23.16
CA THR A 553 12.72 -38.06 -22.02
C THR A 553 13.00 -39.54 -22.27
N THR A 554 12.71 -40.01 -23.49
CA THR A 554 12.88 -41.40 -23.90
C THR A 554 14.03 -41.55 -24.90
N GLY A 555 14.65 -42.74 -24.96
CA GLY A 555 15.81 -42.97 -25.83
C GLY A 555 17.02 -42.08 -25.46
N SER A 556 17.65 -41.46 -26.45
CA SER A 556 18.79 -40.55 -26.26
C SER A 556 18.44 -39.20 -25.59
N SER A 557 17.18 -38.98 -25.23
CA SER A 557 16.62 -37.74 -24.66
C SER A 557 16.83 -36.50 -25.57
N GLY A 558 15.97 -35.50 -25.41
CA GLY A 558 16.02 -34.26 -26.16
C GLY A 558 17.19 -33.37 -25.74
N LEU A 559 17.58 -32.45 -26.62
CA LEU A 559 18.71 -31.54 -26.40
C LEU A 559 18.62 -30.80 -25.06
N MET A 560 17.45 -30.22 -24.76
CA MET A 560 17.26 -29.42 -23.55
C MET A 560 17.29 -30.28 -22.28
N VAL A 561 16.75 -31.51 -22.34
CA VAL A 561 16.81 -32.45 -21.22
C VAL A 561 18.26 -32.82 -20.89
N ASN A 562 19.08 -33.10 -21.91
CA ASN A 562 20.48 -33.45 -21.75
C ASN A 562 21.31 -32.28 -21.19
N VAL A 563 21.14 -31.08 -21.76
CA VAL A 563 21.82 -29.86 -21.28
C VAL A 563 21.41 -29.54 -19.85
N SER A 564 20.10 -29.57 -19.56
CA SER A 564 19.56 -29.30 -18.22
C SER A 564 20.15 -30.24 -17.17
N LYS A 565 20.25 -31.54 -17.47
CA LYS A 565 20.85 -32.53 -16.55
C LYS A 565 22.31 -32.18 -16.20
N VAL A 566 23.09 -31.76 -17.19
CA VAL A 566 24.49 -31.35 -16.97
C VAL A 566 24.56 -30.06 -16.16
N VAL A 567 23.82 -29.03 -16.56
CA VAL A 567 23.78 -27.74 -15.86
C VAL A 567 23.32 -27.92 -14.41
N SER A 568 22.26 -28.67 -14.15
CA SER A 568 21.81 -28.96 -12.79
C SER A 568 22.87 -29.70 -11.96
N SER A 569 23.61 -30.64 -12.55
CA SER A 569 24.66 -31.38 -11.82
C SER A 569 25.80 -30.46 -11.34
N TYR A 570 26.04 -29.33 -12.00
CA TYR A 570 27.12 -28.40 -11.66
C TYR A 570 26.65 -27.13 -10.96
N ALA A 571 25.45 -26.64 -11.28
CA ALA A 571 24.95 -25.33 -10.86
C ALA A 571 23.64 -25.37 -10.05
N ALA A 572 23.08 -26.54 -9.71
CA ALA A 572 21.87 -26.60 -8.90
C ALA A 572 22.06 -25.91 -7.54
N THR A 573 21.18 -24.97 -7.23
CA THR A 573 21.18 -24.15 -6.00
C THR A 573 20.25 -24.70 -4.93
N THR A 574 19.36 -25.60 -5.31
CA THR A 574 18.31 -26.22 -4.50
C THR A 574 18.42 -27.75 -4.54
N GLY A 575 17.80 -28.42 -3.56
CA GLY A 575 17.83 -29.88 -3.42
C GLY A 575 18.83 -30.38 -2.37
N SER A 576 18.72 -31.67 -2.04
CA SER A 576 19.56 -32.32 -1.01
C SER A 576 21.06 -32.33 -1.38
N THR A 577 21.37 -32.40 -2.67
CA THR A 577 22.73 -32.33 -3.20
C THR A 577 22.84 -31.11 -4.10
N LYS A 578 23.65 -30.13 -3.70
CA LYS A 578 23.92 -28.93 -4.51
C LYS A 578 24.81 -29.26 -5.71
N GLY A 579 24.84 -28.40 -6.71
CA GLY A 579 25.73 -28.55 -7.87
C GLY A 579 27.21 -28.51 -7.47
N ILE A 580 28.07 -29.17 -8.25
CA ILE A 580 29.53 -29.27 -7.99
C ILE A 580 30.18 -27.89 -7.78
N LEU A 581 29.87 -26.91 -8.64
CA LEU A 581 30.46 -25.57 -8.52
C LEU A 581 29.93 -24.83 -7.29
N VAL A 582 28.67 -25.04 -6.94
CA VAL A 582 28.05 -24.46 -5.72
C VAL A 582 28.68 -25.05 -4.45
N GLN A 583 28.98 -26.36 -4.43
CA GLN A 583 29.69 -26.99 -3.32
C GLN A 583 31.14 -26.52 -3.22
N LYS A 584 31.77 -26.20 -4.36
CA LYS A 584 33.16 -25.77 -4.42
C LYS A 584 33.35 -24.32 -4.00
N ALA A 585 32.55 -23.39 -4.55
CA ALA A 585 32.75 -21.95 -4.41
C ALA A 585 31.53 -21.18 -3.84
N GLY A 586 30.42 -21.85 -3.58
CA GLY A 586 29.17 -21.19 -3.20
C GLY A 586 28.47 -20.49 -4.36
N SER A 587 27.31 -19.89 -4.08
CA SER A 587 26.53 -19.13 -5.07
C SER A 587 25.68 -18.06 -4.39
N ILE A 588 25.59 -16.88 -5.01
CA ILE A 588 24.67 -15.80 -4.58
C ILE A 588 23.20 -16.23 -4.61
N TYR A 589 22.86 -17.21 -5.45
CA TYR A 589 21.52 -17.77 -5.55
C TYR A 589 21.25 -18.89 -4.51
N SER A 590 22.26 -19.25 -3.70
CA SER A 590 22.14 -20.16 -2.56
C SER A 590 22.94 -19.58 -1.38
N PRO A 591 22.45 -18.54 -0.69
CA PRO A 591 23.26 -17.73 0.22
C PRO A 591 23.98 -18.54 1.31
N LEU A 592 23.35 -19.60 1.84
CA LEU A 592 23.97 -20.47 2.83
C LEU A 592 25.21 -21.23 2.31
N SER A 593 25.31 -21.48 0.99
CA SER A 593 26.52 -22.07 0.39
C SER A 593 27.73 -21.13 0.37
N LEU A 594 27.52 -19.81 0.47
CA LEU A 594 28.64 -18.87 0.54
C LEU A 594 29.39 -18.97 1.87
N LEU A 595 28.68 -19.36 2.94
CA LEU A 595 29.25 -19.51 4.28
C LEU A 595 29.85 -20.90 4.52
N SER A 596 29.57 -21.88 3.66
CA SER A 596 30.05 -23.25 3.81
C SER A 596 30.20 -23.89 2.43
N ASN A 597 31.45 -23.93 1.97
CA ASN A 597 31.88 -24.52 0.71
C ASN A 597 33.39 -24.85 0.79
N SER A 598 33.87 -25.66 -0.16
CA SER A 598 35.25 -26.15 -0.13
C SER A 598 36.32 -25.05 -0.19
N LEU A 599 36.06 -23.91 -0.86
CA LEU A 599 36.99 -22.78 -0.87
C LEU A 599 36.95 -22.01 0.45
N GLN A 600 35.76 -21.81 1.04
CA GLN A 600 35.65 -21.18 2.36
C GLN A 600 36.35 -22.02 3.43
N ASP A 601 36.15 -23.35 3.42
CA ASP A 601 36.84 -24.26 4.35
C ASP A 601 38.37 -24.14 4.21
N GLN A 602 38.89 -23.96 2.98
CA GLN A 602 40.32 -23.73 2.76
C GLN A 602 40.78 -22.37 3.30
N ILE A 603 39.99 -21.31 3.10
CA ILE A 603 40.28 -19.97 3.62
C ILE A 603 40.34 -20.02 5.15
N ASP A 604 39.36 -20.62 5.80
CA ASP A 604 39.31 -20.74 7.26
C ASP A 604 40.53 -21.49 7.80
N ASN A 605 40.94 -22.59 7.15
CA ASN A 605 42.16 -23.32 7.52
C ASN A 605 43.44 -22.48 7.36
N TYR A 606 43.52 -21.65 6.30
CA TYR A 606 44.66 -20.75 6.12
C TYR A 606 44.68 -19.66 7.19
N ASP A 607 43.52 -19.10 7.56
CA ASP A 607 43.41 -18.09 8.63
C ASP A 607 43.83 -18.66 9.99
N ASP A 608 43.45 -19.91 10.30
CA ASP A 608 43.89 -20.63 11.49
C ASP A 608 45.43 -20.82 11.50
N ASP A 609 46.01 -21.22 10.38
CA ASP A 609 47.46 -21.37 10.24
C ASP A 609 48.17 -20.02 10.36
N ILE A 610 47.66 -18.96 9.73
CA ILE A 610 48.22 -17.60 9.81
C ILE A 610 48.23 -17.14 11.27
N THR A 611 47.11 -17.29 11.98
CA THR A 611 46.98 -16.92 13.40
C THR A 611 48.02 -17.65 14.25
N LYS A 612 48.15 -18.96 14.05
CA LYS A 612 49.14 -19.79 14.76
C LYS A 612 50.59 -19.35 14.49
N TRP A 613 50.90 -18.95 13.25
CA TRP A 613 52.23 -18.46 12.91
C TRP A 613 52.49 -17.06 13.47
N GLN A 614 51.49 -16.18 13.50
CA GLN A 614 51.57 -14.86 14.12
C GLN A 614 51.83 -14.97 15.63
N ASP A 615 51.12 -15.85 16.33
CA ASP A 615 51.34 -16.13 17.76
C ASP A 615 52.78 -16.61 18.01
N LYS A 616 53.25 -17.58 17.20
CA LYS A 616 54.61 -18.10 17.31
C LYS A 616 55.69 -17.04 17.02
N LEU A 617 55.43 -16.13 16.09
CA LEU A 617 56.33 -15.02 15.78
C LEU A 617 56.37 -14.02 16.95
N SER A 618 55.20 -13.69 17.52
CA SER A 618 55.07 -12.84 18.71
C SER A 618 55.85 -13.42 19.90
N ASP A 619 55.68 -14.71 20.20
CA ASP A 619 56.43 -15.41 21.24
C ASP A 619 57.96 -15.35 21.02
N LYS A 620 58.40 -15.43 19.76
CA LYS A 620 59.82 -15.31 19.41
C LYS A 620 60.33 -13.90 19.57
N VAL A 621 59.55 -12.89 19.17
CA VAL A 621 59.88 -11.48 19.39
C VAL A 621 60.03 -11.19 20.88
N ASP A 622 59.10 -11.67 21.70
CA ASP A 622 59.15 -11.56 23.16
C ASP A 622 60.37 -12.24 23.76
N TYR A 623 60.68 -13.46 23.30
CA TYR A 623 61.86 -14.20 23.73
C TYR A 623 63.16 -13.44 23.41
N TYR A 624 63.32 -12.98 22.18
CA TYR A 624 64.52 -12.23 21.78
C TYR A 624 64.62 -10.89 22.49
N THR A 625 63.49 -10.19 22.67
CA THR A 625 63.42 -8.94 23.44
C THR A 625 63.92 -9.17 24.87
N LYS A 626 63.44 -10.23 25.56
CA LYS A 626 63.93 -10.62 26.90
C LYS A 626 65.43 -10.91 26.92
N MET A 627 65.98 -11.58 25.88
CA MET A 627 67.42 -11.81 25.80
C MET A 627 68.21 -10.51 25.60
N PHE A 628 67.74 -9.59 24.73
CA PHE A 628 68.37 -8.30 24.50
C PHE A 628 68.34 -7.45 25.77
N THR A 629 67.22 -7.36 26.48
CA THR A 629 67.13 -6.66 27.76
C THR A 629 68.08 -7.27 28.81
N ARG A 630 68.24 -8.60 28.83
CA ARG A 630 69.19 -9.28 29.72
C ARG A 630 70.64 -8.97 29.34
N LEU A 631 70.97 -8.93 28.05
CA LEU A 631 72.28 -8.51 27.55
C LEU A 631 72.58 -7.04 27.89
N GLU A 632 71.61 -6.14 27.75
CA GLU A 632 71.75 -4.74 28.17
C GLU A 632 72.01 -4.62 29.68
N THR A 633 71.26 -5.38 30.49
CA THR A 633 71.45 -5.41 31.95
C THR A 633 72.83 -5.95 32.34
N LEU A 634 73.28 -7.01 31.66
CA LEU A 634 74.59 -7.63 31.90
C LEU A 634 75.73 -6.72 31.42
N THR A 635 75.56 -6.03 30.29
CA THR A 635 76.50 -5.02 29.78
C THR A 635 76.60 -3.83 30.73
N ASN A 636 75.48 -3.34 31.27
CA ASN A 636 75.48 -2.30 32.30
C ASN A 636 76.19 -2.77 33.59
N SER A 637 75.99 -4.03 33.97
CA SER A 637 76.69 -4.64 35.12
C SER A 637 78.19 -4.84 34.86
N MET A 638 78.58 -5.23 33.64
CA MET A 638 79.99 -5.34 33.24
C MET A 638 80.66 -3.98 33.11
N ASN A 639 79.98 -2.97 32.59
CA ASN A 639 80.49 -1.59 32.52
C ASN A 639 80.71 -1.04 33.93
N SER A 640 79.79 -1.26 34.87
CA SER A 640 79.98 -0.86 36.27
C SER A 640 81.11 -1.63 36.95
N GLN A 641 81.31 -2.93 36.67
CA GLN A 641 82.47 -3.70 37.15
C GLN A 641 83.79 -3.28 36.50
N SER A 642 83.81 -2.98 35.20
CA SER A 642 84.97 -2.46 34.48
C SER A 642 85.36 -1.07 35.00
N SER A 643 84.38 -0.20 35.27
CA SER A 643 84.61 1.09 35.94
C SER A 643 85.15 0.93 37.36
N LEU A 644 84.70 -0.08 38.12
CA LEU A 644 85.25 -0.41 39.43
C LEU A 644 86.70 -0.89 39.35
N ILE A 645 87.04 -1.78 38.41
CA ILE A 645 88.41 -2.30 38.23
C ILE A 645 89.35 -1.22 37.66
N SER A 646 88.89 -0.41 36.70
CA SER A 646 89.64 0.74 36.17
C SER A 646 89.88 1.80 37.25
N GLY A 647 88.90 2.01 38.15
CA GLY A 647 89.05 2.85 39.34
C GLY A 647 90.00 2.29 40.40
N MET A 648 90.20 0.96 40.45
CA MET A 648 91.11 0.29 41.38
C MET A 648 92.53 0.10 40.82
N MET A 649 92.70 0.14 39.49
CA MET A 649 94.00 0.06 38.80
C MET A 649 94.58 1.44 38.43
N GLY A 650 93.77 2.50 38.55
CA GLY A 650 94.16 3.91 38.32
C GLY A 650 94.58 4.67 39.58
N SER A 651 94.76 3.98 40.72
CA SER A 651 95.19 4.54 42.01
C SER A 651 96.58 4.06 42.40
#